data_AF-A0A5N7BFC3-F1
#
_entry.id   AF-A0A5N7BFC3-F1
#
_cell.length_a   1.000
_cell.length_b   1.000
_cell.length_c   1.000
_cell.angle_alpha   90.00
_cell.angle_beta   90.00
_cell.angle_gamma   90.00
#
_symmetry.space_group_name_H-M   'P 1'
#
loop_
_entity.id
_entity.type
_entity.pdbx_description
1 polymer ?
#
loop_
_entity_poly.entity_id
_entity_poly.type
_entity_poly.pdbx_seq_one_letter_code
_entity_poly.pdbx_strand_id
1 'polypeptide(L)'
;MVLPAALATFFLLLRCTSAEPPADFPGDETPYRVIPTGSDAPDATGTASPNNIRGTYLYGYIDCNKNFRPGAKGKIDDAYYDAWLISNTAGVASGIDWNSAAALEFLGAPGLNKVQQPQIQAVFANTATVIYSYINPFQHYIKVRCDDPGKLCQNRPKQNPCQPDPPNSDKPATPVVLPFAYSANSDPDSPGTPVINFCEGFFDRRSLTDAITFGKALVSPHNLKLANYDNRARILLHELFHLDLAADSPQPNPRVNDLQIDVKYGLDKFERYNAYGTLGTKILARWDRGGNRNSVGYWVQRNADNLAYYALAKHVMSKNGNIYPHFPIVTNELVRAPFPKPDPGLLATFVTDGSDFYLNTTDDLTAWDSSAGEHYPGCSDNLNESENSSPLTIDGFAPDSEYPDDYISQVSTWIEALGSSDGGSDSGSGGDAGQQIAIASYINPLGDSASWERLLAYDSKKVSVLVANVLNGPDYVVDNSWKSVIEQAASQGKKILGYVRTGYLGVSQQQFTTRLGSKDLADWASQIEQDIDKWFELYGTSLGGIFFDEGWPECGPNNIYADLYAYINKYTKNKHPGAFTVLNPGSPIAQCFENTMDTLLTFESSYETYTNSYVPNDWTPKDPRKIWHIIYKVPQDQIATVAALASSRHAGLLEITDDDQPNPYDNLPNEAYMQALVGAIPGGTPPIHDVAKATSSYVAGLPSDVAVSSSDYTSVTLTWSSVANALGYAVYKDGALVLELPASLTRATVGMLDPGSSDISFEVRTVFASGSGGGSSRTILVSTKSLPADGPIANVGYTQNGDTVVYKADVLVPYAFVRLFIGIKQPDPGIGRGWPIQVPGVDAQGVAHHEIVNYMVEGNDFYSGFYKYTGAWYETTTANADWAWTSIGVAPQSQSGYTYTWNVPFSGTDAVASEYVIQGQGYAPIKNVFMGTLRWFDTI
;
A
#
# COMPACT_ATOMS: atom_id res chain seq x y z
N MET A 1 -20.29 -5.27 -61.58
CA MET A 1 -20.02 -3.81 -61.56
C MET A 1 -21.29 -3.10 -61.10
N VAL A 2 -21.30 -2.74 -59.81
CA VAL A 2 -22.00 -1.66 -59.04
C VAL A 2 -23.41 -1.13 -59.45
N LEU A 3 -24.34 -1.25 -58.48
CA LEU A 3 -25.47 -0.36 -58.09
C LEU A 3 -25.00 0.54 -56.90
N PRO A 4 -25.64 1.65 -56.40
CA PRO A 4 -27.10 1.96 -56.31
C PRO A 4 -27.53 3.48 -56.23
N ALA A 5 -28.76 3.73 -55.70
CA ALA A 5 -29.38 4.95 -55.09
C ALA A 5 -30.30 5.81 -56.01
N ALA A 6 -31.44 6.41 -55.62
CA ALA A 6 -32.17 6.69 -54.35
C ALA A 6 -33.64 7.09 -54.69
N LEU A 7 -34.58 7.15 -53.71
CA LEU A 7 -35.60 8.21 -53.63
C LEU A 7 -36.45 8.17 -52.34
N ALA A 8 -36.55 9.33 -51.66
CA ALA A 8 -37.50 9.70 -50.60
C ALA A 8 -38.63 10.58 -51.21
N THR A 9 -39.89 10.67 -50.73
CA THR A 9 -40.36 11.65 -49.70
C THR A 9 -41.86 11.45 -49.32
N PHE A 10 -42.17 11.47 -48.00
CA PHE A 10 -43.27 12.09 -47.21
C PHE A 10 -44.76 12.19 -47.66
N PHE A 11 -45.73 11.64 -46.89
CA PHE A 11 -46.56 12.33 -45.85
C PHE A 11 -47.68 11.43 -45.23
N LEU A 12 -47.99 11.74 -43.97
CA LEU A 12 -48.94 11.15 -43.00
C LEU A 12 -50.45 11.18 -43.35
N LEU A 13 -51.20 10.42 -42.53
CA LEU A 13 -52.65 10.45 -42.17
C LEU A 13 -53.61 9.47 -42.90
N LEU A 14 -53.77 8.27 -42.33
CA LEU A 14 -55.08 7.60 -42.28
C LEU A 14 -55.44 7.20 -40.85
N ARG A 15 -56.68 7.56 -40.50
CA ARG A 15 -57.40 7.32 -39.24
C ARG A 15 -57.41 5.85 -38.85
N CYS A 16 -57.11 5.54 -37.59
CA CYS A 16 -57.59 4.31 -36.95
C CYS A 16 -58.60 4.68 -35.87
N THR A 17 -59.81 4.20 -36.08
CA THR A 17 -60.95 4.21 -35.18
C THR A 17 -60.59 3.55 -33.85
N SER A 18 -60.95 4.18 -32.73
CA SER A 18 -60.86 3.62 -31.40
C SER A 18 -61.70 2.34 -31.31
N ALA A 19 -61.05 1.19 -31.04
CA ALA A 19 -61.76 0.06 -30.49
C ALA A 19 -62.09 0.37 -29.03
N GLU A 20 -63.33 0.13 -28.62
CA GLU A 20 -63.75 0.29 -27.22
C GLU A 20 -62.97 -0.69 -26.31
N PRO A 21 -62.58 -0.25 -25.10
CA PRO A 21 -61.91 -1.12 -24.14
C PRO A 21 -62.81 -2.29 -23.69
N PRO A 22 -62.22 -3.39 -23.17
CA PRO A 22 -62.97 -4.52 -22.61
C PRO A 22 -64.02 -4.07 -21.58
N ALA A 23 -65.12 -4.80 -21.46
CA ALA A 23 -66.31 -4.44 -20.66
C ALA A 23 -66.05 -4.29 -19.15
N ASP A 24 -64.85 -4.67 -18.71
CA ASP A 24 -64.31 -4.68 -17.36
C ASP A 24 -63.32 -3.53 -17.09
N PHE A 25 -63.18 -2.56 -18.01
CA PHE A 25 -62.34 -1.37 -17.84
C PHE A 25 -62.99 -0.35 -16.86
N PRO A 26 -62.49 -0.19 -15.61
CA PRO A 26 -63.04 0.79 -14.67
C PRO A 26 -62.52 2.17 -15.08
N GLY A 27 -63.43 3.05 -15.48
CA GLY A 27 -63.13 4.35 -16.09
C GLY A 27 -62.52 5.43 -15.19
N ASP A 28 -61.76 5.08 -14.14
CA ASP A 28 -61.17 6.06 -13.21
C ASP A 28 -59.66 5.85 -12.94
N GLU A 29 -59.01 4.89 -13.61
CA GLU A 29 -57.56 4.68 -13.49
C GLU A 29 -56.84 5.03 -14.81
N THR A 30 -56.32 6.25 -14.90
CA THR A 30 -55.42 6.62 -16.00
C THR A 30 -54.13 5.79 -15.92
N PRO A 31 -53.75 5.03 -16.97
CA PRO A 31 -52.47 4.32 -17.01
C PRO A 31 -51.31 5.29 -16.79
N TYR A 32 -50.35 4.95 -15.94
CA TYR A 32 -49.14 5.75 -15.79
C TYR A 32 -48.30 5.62 -17.07
N ARG A 33 -48.28 6.68 -17.88
CA ARG A 33 -47.46 6.79 -19.09
C ARG A 33 -46.34 7.78 -18.81
N VAL A 34 -45.11 7.30 -18.86
CA VAL A 34 -43.95 8.20 -18.86
C VAL A 34 -43.74 8.68 -20.30
N ILE A 35 -43.94 9.98 -20.55
CA ILE A 35 -43.56 10.63 -21.80
C ILE A 35 -42.14 11.19 -21.60
N PRO A 36 -41.10 10.67 -22.28
CA PRO A 36 -39.75 11.17 -22.10
C PRO A 36 -39.68 12.63 -22.57
N THR A 37 -39.13 13.50 -21.73
CA THR A 37 -38.79 14.88 -22.09
C THR A 37 -37.27 14.97 -22.24
N GLY A 38 -36.75 14.95 -23.47
CA GLY A 38 -35.32 15.08 -23.73
C GLY A 38 -34.74 14.03 -24.69
N SER A 39 -33.53 14.31 -25.17
CA SER A 39 -32.81 13.72 -26.31
C SER A 39 -32.37 12.26 -26.21
N ASP A 40 -32.89 11.47 -25.28
CA ASP A 40 -32.30 10.18 -24.87
C ASP A 40 -33.01 8.95 -25.48
N ALA A 41 -33.45 9.03 -26.74
CA ALA A 41 -33.99 7.87 -27.46
C ALA A 41 -32.85 7.04 -28.11
N PRO A 42 -32.72 5.72 -27.85
CA PRO A 42 -31.65 4.90 -28.42
C PRO A 42 -31.83 4.62 -29.92
N ASP A 43 -30.70 4.64 -30.65
CA ASP A 43 -30.58 4.37 -32.09
C ASP A 43 -30.62 2.86 -32.44
N ALA A 44 -31.20 2.55 -33.59
CA ALA A 44 -31.46 1.24 -34.13
C ALA A 44 -30.22 0.65 -34.85
N THR A 45 -29.34 -0.02 -34.11
CA THR A 45 -28.24 -0.81 -34.69
C THR A 45 -28.22 -2.22 -34.09
N GLY A 46 -28.90 -3.15 -34.77
CA GLY A 46 -29.25 -4.46 -34.23
C GLY A 46 -28.10 -5.46 -34.01
N THR A 47 -28.23 -6.23 -32.94
CA THR A 47 -28.04 -7.70 -32.87
C THR A 47 -28.89 -8.25 -31.71
N ALA A 48 -29.60 -9.36 -31.95
CA ALA A 48 -30.73 -9.92 -31.17
C ALA A 48 -31.91 -8.95 -30.94
N SER A 49 -33.01 -9.15 -31.67
CA SER A 49 -34.23 -8.33 -31.53
C SER A 49 -34.93 -8.67 -30.20
N PRO A 50 -35.12 -7.71 -29.26
CA PRO A 50 -35.94 -7.92 -28.07
C PRO A 50 -37.37 -8.23 -28.49
N ASN A 51 -38.02 -9.23 -27.89
CA ASN A 51 -39.41 -9.58 -28.21
C ASN A 51 -40.43 -8.51 -27.79
N ASN A 52 -40.02 -7.45 -27.07
CA ASN A 52 -40.90 -6.40 -26.55
C ASN A 52 -40.75 -5.01 -27.22
N ILE A 53 -40.72 -4.94 -28.56
CA ILE A 53 -40.64 -3.68 -29.34
C ILE A 53 -41.85 -2.74 -29.10
N ARG A 54 -42.89 -3.21 -28.42
CA ARG A 54 -44.20 -2.52 -28.27
C ARG A 54 -44.45 -1.96 -26.87
N GLY A 55 -43.55 -2.29 -25.95
CA GLY A 55 -43.37 -1.69 -24.64
C GLY A 55 -44.49 -1.96 -23.63
N THR A 56 -44.12 -1.92 -22.36
CA THR A 56 -44.91 -2.36 -21.20
C THR A 56 -45.16 -1.23 -20.22
N TYR A 57 -46.27 -1.28 -19.49
CA TYR A 57 -46.65 -0.30 -18.47
C TYR A 57 -47.38 -0.95 -17.29
N LEU A 58 -47.43 -0.26 -16.15
CA LEU A 58 -48.18 -0.68 -14.97
C LEU A 58 -49.68 -0.34 -15.10
N TYR A 59 -50.55 -1.25 -14.69
CA TYR A 59 -52.00 -1.14 -14.82
C TYR A 59 -52.77 -1.72 -13.63
N GLY A 60 -53.99 -1.23 -13.40
CA GLY A 60 -54.98 -1.80 -12.48
C GLY A 60 -54.49 -1.86 -11.04
N TYR A 61 -54.28 -0.72 -10.39
CA TYR A 61 -53.69 -0.58 -9.05
C TYR A 61 -54.69 -0.99 -7.95
N ILE A 62 -54.76 -2.28 -7.64
CA ILE A 62 -55.76 -2.80 -6.71
C ILE A 62 -55.41 -2.45 -5.25
N ASP A 63 -56.30 -1.72 -4.59
CA ASP A 63 -56.30 -1.40 -3.15
C ASP A 63 -55.02 -0.71 -2.59
N CYS A 64 -54.13 -0.19 -3.44
CA CYS A 64 -52.84 0.37 -3.00
C CYS A 64 -52.95 1.60 -2.08
N ASN A 65 -53.74 2.61 -2.47
CA ASN A 65 -53.95 3.77 -1.60
C ASN A 65 -54.81 3.45 -0.37
N LYS A 66 -55.63 2.39 -0.44
CA LYS A 66 -56.52 1.93 0.63
C LYS A 66 -55.75 1.20 1.73
N ASN A 67 -54.82 0.31 1.37
CA ASN A 67 -54.15 -0.57 2.33
C ASN A 67 -52.89 0.04 2.96
N PHE A 68 -52.21 0.96 2.28
CA PHE A 68 -50.98 1.57 2.80
C PHE A 68 -51.20 3.03 3.22
N ARG A 69 -51.15 4.00 2.30
CA ARG A 69 -51.42 5.44 2.56
C ARG A 69 -51.80 6.16 1.25
N PRO A 70 -52.45 7.34 1.31
CA PRO A 70 -52.56 8.23 0.16
C PRO A 70 -51.18 8.52 -0.44
N GLY A 71 -50.99 8.23 -1.74
CA GLY A 71 -49.72 8.39 -2.43
C GLY A 71 -48.93 7.08 -2.66
N ALA A 72 -49.45 5.93 -2.22
CA ALA A 72 -48.86 4.62 -2.49
C ALA A 72 -48.70 4.36 -4.00
N LYS A 73 -49.71 4.74 -4.80
CA LYS A 73 -49.62 4.67 -6.27
C LYS A 73 -48.42 5.46 -6.81
N GLY A 74 -48.27 6.72 -6.39
CA GLY A 74 -47.15 7.57 -6.83
C GLY A 74 -45.79 6.97 -6.46
N LYS A 75 -45.68 6.37 -5.28
CA LYS A 75 -44.45 5.66 -4.87
C LYS A 75 -44.10 4.46 -5.76
N ILE A 76 -45.09 3.75 -6.30
CA ILE A 76 -44.90 2.65 -7.25
C ILE A 76 -44.51 3.20 -8.63
N ASP A 77 -45.19 4.25 -9.09
CA ASP A 77 -44.91 4.94 -10.34
C ASP A 77 -43.47 5.50 -10.40
N ASP A 78 -43.03 6.14 -9.31
CA ASP A 78 -41.67 6.65 -9.15
C ASP A 78 -40.65 5.51 -9.23
N ALA A 79 -40.89 4.42 -8.50
CA ALA A 79 -40.01 3.26 -8.51
C ALA A 79 -39.91 2.61 -9.90
N TYR A 80 -41.01 2.63 -10.67
CA TYR A 80 -41.06 2.13 -12.04
C TYR A 80 -40.21 2.95 -12.99
N TYR A 81 -40.29 4.28 -12.88
CA TYR A 81 -39.40 5.16 -13.61
C TYR A 81 -37.94 5.01 -13.20
N ASP A 82 -37.66 4.95 -11.89
CA ASP A 82 -36.32 4.77 -11.36
C ASP A 82 -35.70 3.42 -11.77
N ALA A 83 -36.48 2.34 -11.84
CA ALA A 83 -36.01 1.03 -12.30
C ALA A 83 -35.63 1.05 -13.78
N TRP A 84 -36.37 1.81 -14.60
CA TRP A 84 -36.01 2.05 -15.98
C TRP A 84 -34.73 2.90 -16.11
N LEU A 85 -34.55 3.93 -15.27
CA LEU A 85 -33.30 4.71 -15.23
C LEU A 85 -32.09 3.84 -14.88
N ILE A 86 -32.23 2.95 -13.90
CA ILE A 86 -31.20 1.97 -13.56
C ILE A 86 -30.90 1.08 -14.78
N SER A 87 -31.93 0.53 -15.42
CA SER A 87 -31.79 -0.35 -16.58
C SER A 87 -31.13 0.32 -17.78
N ASN A 88 -31.34 1.63 -17.98
CA ASN A 88 -30.77 2.41 -19.08
C ASN A 88 -29.43 3.07 -18.74
N THR A 89 -28.84 2.74 -17.59
CA THR A 89 -27.49 3.19 -17.27
C THR A 89 -26.48 2.60 -18.26
N ALA A 90 -25.50 3.40 -18.69
CA ALA A 90 -24.45 2.96 -19.61
C ALA A 90 -23.76 1.68 -19.12
N GLY A 91 -23.69 0.66 -19.99
CA GLY A 91 -23.16 -0.65 -19.65
C GLY A 91 -24.15 -1.59 -18.96
N VAL A 92 -25.45 -1.27 -18.91
CA VAL A 92 -26.52 -2.19 -18.42
C VAL A 92 -27.32 -2.73 -19.60
N ALA A 93 -28.20 -1.92 -20.21
CA ALA A 93 -29.05 -2.33 -21.34
C ALA A 93 -28.25 -2.76 -22.60
N SER A 94 -27.05 -2.23 -22.77
CA SER A 94 -26.13 -2.59 -23.85
C SER A 94 -24.68 -2.30 -23.44
N GLY A 95 -23.74 -3.00 -24.09
CA GLY A 95 -22.31 -2.74 -23.93
C GLY A 95 -21.79 -3.01 -22.53
N ILE A 96 -22.24 -4.09 -21.87
CA ILE A 96 -21.68 -4.55 -20.59
C ILE A 96 -20.16 -4.67 -20.72
N ASP A 97 -19.43 -3.94 -19.88
CA ASP A 97 -18.01 -4.17 -19.66
C ASP A 97 -17.85 -5.34 -18.69
N TRP A 98 -17.64 -6.52 -19.26
CA TRP A 98 -17.49 -7.78 -18.53
C TRP A 98 -16.28 -7.82 -17.60
N ASN A 99 -15.30 -6.93 -17.78
CA ASN A 99 -14.13 -6.81 -16.91
C ASN A 99 -14.31 -5.76 -15.80
N SER A 100 -15.43 -5.02 -15.80
CA SER A 100 -15.69 -4.06 -14.73
C SER A 100 -15.94 -4.76 -13.39
N ALA A 101 -15.49 -4.15 -12.29
CA ALA A 101 -15.69 -4.68 -10.93
C ALA A 101 -17.13 -5.13 -10.65
N ALA A 102 -18.13 -4.32 -11.03
CA ALA A 102 -19.53 -4.69 -10.87
C ALA A 102 -19.94 -5.93 -11.67
N ALA A 103 -19.44 -6.09 -12.91
CA ALA A 103 -19.71 -7.28 -13.71
C ALA A 103 -19.03 -8.52 -13.12
N LEU A 104 -17.77 -8.39 -12.69
CA LEU A 104 -17.02 -9.49 -12.08
C LEU A 104 -17.65 -9.97 -10.76
N GLU A 105 -18.20 -9.04 -9.98
CA GLU A 105 -18.80 -9.35 -8.67
C GLU A 105 -20.24 -9.84 -8.73
N PHE A 106 -21.03 -9.47 -9.75
CA PHE A 106 -22.44 -9.91 -9.83
C PHE A 106 -22.75 -10.85 -11.00
N LEU A 107 -21.91 -10.88 -12.03
CA LEU A 107 -22.08 -11.72 -13.22
C LEU A 107 -20.96 -12.78 -13.36
N GLY A 108 -19.93 -12.71 -12.52
CA GLY A 108 -18.83 -13.66 -12.42
C GLY A 108 -17.71 -13.45 -13.43
N ALA A 109 -16.68 -14.28 -13.34
CA ALA A 109 -15.48 -14.18 -14.17
C ALA A 109 -15.82 -14.26 -15.68
N PRO A 110 -15.19 -13.45 -16.55
CA PRO A 110 -15.56 -13.34 -17.96
C PRO A 110 -15.30 -14.62 -18.74
N GLY A 111 -14.24 -15.35 -18.37
CA GLY A 111 -13.93 -16.67 -18.93
C GLY A 111 -15.02 -17.70 -18.63
N LEU A 112 -15.56 -17.66 -17.41
CA LEU A 112 -16.54 -18.63 -16.90
C LEU A 112 -17.99 -18.29 -17.30
N ASN A 113 -18.33 -17.02 -17.54
CA ASN A 113 -19.67 -16.59 -17.95
C ASN A 113 -19.84 -16.36 -19.47
N LYS A 114 -18.75 -16.44 -20.26
CA LYS A 114 -18.70 -16.09 -21.69
C LYS A 114 -19.86 -16.61 -22.53
N VAL A 115 -20.27 -17.85 -22.29
CA VAL A 115 -21.33 -18.52 -23.07
C VAL A 115 -22.71 -17.89 -22.85
N GLN A 116 -22.97 -17.33 -21.66
CA GLN A 116 -24.24 -16.73 -21.28
C GLN A 116 -24.26 -15.21 -21.40
N GLN A 117 -23.14 -14.57 -21.77
CA GLN A 117 -23.08 -13.11 -21.95
C GLN A 117 -24.16 -12.58 -22.91
N PRO A 118 -24.47 -13.22 -24.07
CA PRO A 118 -25.55 -12.76 -24.95
C PRO A 118 -26.93 -12.83 -24.29
N GLN A 119 -27.22 -13.89 -23.53
CA GLN A 119 -28.49 -14.09 -22.84
C GLN A 119 -28.66 -13.08 -21.69
N ILE A 120 -27.62 -12.90 -20.87
CA ILE A 120 -27.61 -11.88 -19.80
C ILE A 120 -27.84 -10.49 -20.39
N GLN A 121 -27.13 -10.15 -21.46
CA GLN A 121 -27.31 -8.86 -22.14
C GLN A 121 -28.74 -8.70 -22.70
N ALA A 122 -29.33 -9.77 -23.24
CA ALA A 122 -30.69 -9.76 -23.76
C ALA A 122 -31.75 -9.53 -22.65
N VAL A 123 -31.56 -10.12 -21.47
CA VAL A 123 -32.43 -9.89 -20.29
C VAL A 123 -32.45 -8.41 -19.91
N PHE A 124 -31.27 -7.77 -19.79
CA PHE A 124 -31.18 -6.34 -19.49
C PHE A 124 -31.75 -5.47 -20.61
N ALA A 125 -31.46 -5.81 -21.87
CA ALA A 125 -31.96 -5.07 -23.03
C ALA A 125 -33.50 -5.12 -23.10
N ASN A 126 -34.12 -6.28 -22.86
CA ASN A 126 -35.58 -6.41 -22.85
C ASN A 126 -36.18 -5.69 -21.64
N THR A 127 -35.60 -5.81 -20.45
CA THR A 127 -36.08 -5.13 -19.24
C THR A 127 -36.03 -3.60 -19.40
N ALA A 128 -35.02 -3.05 -20.09
CA ALA A 128 -34.92 -1.63 -20.39
C ALA A 128 -36.07 -1.10 -21.29
N THR A 129 -36.83 -1.97 -21.97
CA THR A 129 -38.03 -1.60 -22.75
C THR A 129 -39.31 -1.56 -21.92
N VAL A 130 -39.27 -2.06 -20.67
CA VAL A 130 -40.42 -2.21 -19.77
C VAL A 130 -40.75 -0.87 -19.09
N ILE A 131 -41.15 0.12 -19.90
CA ILE A 131 -41.71 1.41 -19.43
C ILE A 131 -42.59 2.12 -20.47
N TYR A 132 -42.31 1.93 -21.77
CA TYR A 132 -42.93 2.69 -22.86
C TYR A 132 -44.16 1.98 -23.40
N SER A 133 -45.19 2.68 -23.89
CA SER A 133 -46.11 2.07 -24.86
C SER A 133 -46.86 3.15 -25.65
N TYR A 134 -46.71 3.17 -26.97
CA TYR A 134 -47.63 3.86 -27.87
C TYR A 134 -48.80 2.92 -28.10
N ILE A 135 -50.03 3.39 -27.82
CA ILE A 135 -51.29 2.62 -27.80
C ILE A 135 -51.25 1.46 -28.80
N ASN A 136 -51.12 0.25 -28.27
CA ASN A 136 -51.12 -0.98 -29.04
C ASN A 136 -52.27 -1.87 -28.53
N PRO A 137 -53.16 -2.39 -29.40
CA PRO A 137 -54.23 -3.31 -29.00
C PRO A 137 -53.74 -4.68 -28.48
N PHE A 138 -52.43 -4.94 -28.44
CA PHE A 138 -51.87 -6.18 -27.88
C PHE A 138 -51.34 -5.95 -26.45
N GLN A 139 -52.03 -6.56 -25.48
CA GLN A 139 -51.89 -6.40 -24.03
C GLN A 139 -50.52 -6.87 -23.49
N HIS A 140 -49.59 -5.94 -23.22
CA HIS A 140 -48.34 -6.20 -22.51
C HIS A 140 -48.26 -5.30 -21.26
N TYR A 141 -49.28 -5.37 -20.39
CA TYR A 141 -49.32 -4.59 -19.15
C TYR A 141 -48.98 -5.49 -17.96
N ILE A 142 -48.42 -4.90 -16.90
CA ILE A 142 -48.16 -5.57 -15.62
C ILE A 142 -49.21 -5.06 -14.64
N LYS A 143 -50.00 -5.98 -14.08
CA LYS A 143 -51.02 -5.65 -13.09
C LYS A 143 -50.36 -5.33 -11.75
N VAL A 144 -50.87 -4.31 -11.05
CA VAL A 144 -50.31 -3.87 -9.76
C VAL A 144 -51.30 -4.18 -8.63
N ARG A 145 -50.83 -4.90 -7.61
CA ARG A 145 -51.66 -5.26 -6.45
C ARG A 145 -51.06 -4.82 -5.14
N CYS A 146 -51.93 -4.57 -4.18
CA CYS A 146 -51.59 -4.23 -2.81
C CYS A 146 -52.55 -4.88 -1.81
N ASP A 147 -53.37 -5.82 -2.27
CA ASP A 147 -54.37 -6.57 -1.51
C ASP A 147 -53.88 -7.97 -1.09
N ASP A 148 -52.66 -8.35 -1.49
CA ASP A 148 -51.99 -9.59 -1.07
C ASP A 148 -52.83 -10.86 -1.33
N PRO A 149 -53.31 -11.11 -2.57
CA PRO A 149 -54.12 -12.29 -2.87
C PRO A 149 -53.37 -13.62 -2.60
N GLY A 150 -52.03 -13.60 -2.64
CA GLY A 150 -51.16 -14.73 -2.31
C GLY A 150 -50.96 -14.94 -0.81
N LYS A 151 -51.40 -13.99 0.02
CA LYS A 151 -51.23 -13.97 1.48
C LYS A 151 -49.77 -14.12 1.92
N LEU A 152 -48.85 -13.54 1.16
CA LEU A 152 -47.42 -13.61 1.41
C LEU A 152 -46.91 -12.43 2.24
N CYS A 153 -47.59 -11.28 2.21
CA CYS A 153 -47.14 -10.05 2.88
C CYS A 153 -47.36 -10.09 4.39
N GLN A 154 -48.43 -10.70 4.93
CA GLN A 154 -48.72 -10.67 6.37
C GLN A 154 -49.36 -11.95 6.97
N ASN A 155 -49.96 -12.85 6.16
CA ASN A 155 -50.78 -13.98 6.68
C ASN A 155 -50.59 -15.29 5.90
N ARG A 156 -49.37 -15.83 5.88
CA ARG A 156 -49.12 -17.14 5.25
C ARG A 156 -50.02 -18.23 5.87
N PRO A 157 -50.39 -19.31 5.15
CA PRO A 157 -51.15 -20.44 5.70
C PRO A 157 -50.33 -21.23 6.73
N LYS A 158 -50.91 -21.68 7.85
CA LYS A 158 -50.21 -22.33 9.02
C LYS A 158 -49.26 -23.49 8.71
N GLN A 159 -49.38 -24.04 7.50
CA GLN A 159 -48.62 -25.18 7.00
C GLN A 159 -47.46 -24.74 6.09
N ASN A 160 -47.36 -23.45 5.77
CA ASN A 160 -46.31 -22.88 4.96
C ASN A 160 -45.03 -22.79 5.81
N PRO A 161 -43.90 -23.38 5.37
CA PRO A 161 -42.65 -23.39 6.13
C PRO A 161 -42.08 -21.99 6.40
N CYS A 162 -42.62 -20.96 5.74
CA CYS A 162 -42.24 -19.56 5.91
C CYS A 162 -43.20 -18.76 6.80
N GLN A 163 -44.13 -19.41 7.51
CA GLN A 163 -44.98 -18.70 8.46
C GLN A 163 -44.23 -18.45 9.78
N PRO A 164 -44.19 -17.21 10.30
CA PRO A 164 -43.64 -16.97 11.63
C PRO A 164 -44.39 -17.76 12.70
N ASP A 165 -43.64 -18.41 13.60
CA ASP A 165 -44.23 -19.12 14.74
C ASP A 165 -45.10 -18.18 15.58
N PRO A 166 -46.29 -18.61 16.04
CA PRO A 166 -47.09 -17.81 16.95
C PRO A 166 -46.27 -17.51 18.22
N PRO A 167 -46.48 -16.34 18.87
CA PRO A 167 -45.62 -15.82 19.95
C PRO A 167 -45.66 -16.60 21.28
N ASN A 168 -45.98 -17.89 21.27
CA ASN A 168 -46.08 -18.71 22.46
C ASN A 168 -45.67 -20.17 22.20
N SER A 169 -44.37 -20.45 22.23
CA SER A 169 -43.79 -21.75 22.61
C SER A 169 -42.39 -21.48 23.16
N ASP A 170 -41.86 -22.33 24.01
CA ASP A 170 -40.61 -22.15 24.79
C ASP A 170 -39.30 -22.05 23.95
N LYS A 171 -39.39 -21.63 22.69
CA LYS A 171 -38.28 -21.25 21.81
C LYS A 171 -38.41 -19.77 21.46
N PRO A 172 -37.33 -18.97 21.51
CA PRO A 172 -37.37 -17.61 21.00
C PRO A 172 -37.81 -17.63 19.53
N ALA A 173 -38.87 -16.87 19.21
CA ALA A 173 -39.42 -16.80 17.87
C ALA A 173 -38.34 -16.37 16.88
N THR A 174 -38.08 -17.19 15.86
CA THR A 174 -37.24 -16.78 14.73
C THR A 174 -38.00 -15.70 13.96
N PRO A 175 -37.49 -14.44 13.84
CA PRO A 175 -38.16 -13.43 13.05
C PRO A 175 -38.11 -13.87 11.58
N VAL A 176 -39.26 -14.24 11.00
CA VAL A 176 -39.35 -14.51 9.56
C VAL A 176 -39.63 -13.19 8.87
N VAL A 177 -38.69 -12.74 8.04
CA VAL A 177 -38.81 -11.48 7.28
C VAL A 177 -39.82 -11.67 6.16
N LEU A 178 -40.82 -10.78 6.11
CA LEU A 178 -41.87 -10.79 5.10
C LEU A 178 -41.37 -10.16 3.78
N PRO A 179 -41.87 -10.58 2.61
CA PRO A 179 -41.50 -10.01 1.32
C PRO A 179 -41.78 -8.51 1.22
N PHE A 180 -40.96 -7.79 0.44
CA PHE A 180 -41.21 -6.38 0.10
C PHE A 180 -42.21 -6.26 -1.04
N ALA A 181 -42.11 -7.16 -2.01
CA ALA A 181 -43.07 -7.38 -3.07
C ALA A 181 -43.03 -8.86 -3.45
N TYR A 182 -43.92 -9.29 -4.35
CA TYR A 182 -43.85 -10.61 -4.97
C TYR A 182 -44.52 -10.56 -6.34
N SER A 183 -44.15 -11.47 -7.23
CA SER A 183 -44.57 -11.44 -8.63
C SER A 183 -45.02 -12.80 -9.15
N ALA A 184 -45.91 -12.76 -10.15
CA ALA A 184 -46.42 -13.95 -10.82
C ALA A 184 -46.64 -13.67 -12.31
N ASN A 185 -46.46 -14.69 -13.17
CA ASN A 185 -46.75 -14.58 -14.60
C ASN A 185 -48.24 -14.72 -14.91
N SER A 186 -49.07 -14.96 -13.89
CA SER A 186 -50.51 -15.10 -14.01
C SER A 186 -51.20 -14.61 -12.73
N ASP A 187 -51.93 -13.50 -12.84
CA ASP A 187 -52.77 -12.97 -11.77
C ASP A 187 -53.91 -13.95 -11.41
N PRO A 188 -54.23 -14.15 -10.12
CA PRO A 188 -55.33 -15.03 -9.69
C PRO A 188 -56.70 -14.63 -10.25
N ASP A 189 -56.95 -13.33 -10.44
CA ASP A 189 -58.22 -12.82 -10.96
C ASP A 189 -58.18 -12.57 -12.48
N SER A 190 -56.99 -12.66 -13.10
CA SER A 190 -56.79 -12.38 -14.52
C SER A 190 -55.72 -13.34 -15.10
N PRO A 191 -56.07 -14.62 -15.33
CA PRO A 191 -55.12 -15.63 -15.77
C PRO A 191 -54.34 -15.23 -17.03
N GLY A 192 -53.03 -15.46 -17.03
CA GLY A 192 -52.12 -15.08 -18.13
C GLY A 192 -51.68 -13.61 -18.12
N THR A 193 -52.13 -12.81 -17.15
CA THR A 193 -51.66 -11.44 -16.95
C THR A 193 -50.53 -11.42 -15.93
N PRO A 194 -49.34 -10.88 -16.25
CA PRO A 194 -48.27 -10.76 -15.27
C PRO A 194 -48.65 -9.72 -14.19
N VAL A 195 -48.30 -10.01 -12.94
CA VAL A 195 -48.67 -9.20 -11.78
C VAL A 195 -47.50 -9.02 -10.82
N ILE A 196 -47.41 -7.84 -10.22
CA ILE A 196 -46.56 -7.56 -9.06
C ILE A 196 -47.47 -7.09 -7.92
N ASN A 197 -47.36 -7.73 -6.76
CA ASN A 197 -48.00 -7.30 -5.54
C ASN A 197 -46.98 -6.65 -4.60
N PHE A 198 -47.27 -5.44 -4.11
CA PHE A 198 -46.41 -4.73 -3.17
C PHE A 198 -46.87 -4.91 -1.72
N CYS A 199 -45.92 -5.17 -0.84
CA CYS A 199 -46.12 -5.31 0.59
C CYS A 199 -45.71 -4.03 1.34
N GLU A 200 -46.03 -3.95 2.65
CA GLU A 200 -45.78 -2.77 3.48
C GLU A 200 -44.32 -2.28 3.41
N GLY A 201 -43.37 -3.22 3.57
CA GLY A 201 -41.95 -2.88 3.60
C GLY A 201 -41.41 -2.26 2.31
N PHE A 202 -42.06 -2.41 1.15
CA PHE A 202 -41.69 -1.68 -0.06
C PHE A 202 -41.89 -0.16 0.11
N PHE A 203 -42.99 0.25 0.73
CA PHE A 203 -43.34 1.66 0.86
C PHE A 203 -42.48 2.42 1.89
N ASP A 204 -41.82 1.68 2.78
CA ASP A 204 -40.87 2.19 3.77
C ASP A 204 -39.47 2.42 3.20
N ARG A 205 -39.20 1.91 2.00
CA ARG A 205 -37.90 2.10 1.32
C ARG A 205 -37.81 3.47 0.66
N ARG A 206 -36.58 3.99 0.63
CA ARG A 206 -36.24 5.27 -0.01
C ARG A 206 -36.53 5.24 -1.52
N SER A 207 -36.74 6.42 -2.11
CA SER A 207 -36.64 6.58 -3.57
C SER A 207 -35.19 6.33 -4.02
N LEU A 208 -34.95 6.13 -5.32
CA LEU A 208 -33.58 5.96 -5.82
C LEU A 208 -32.73 7.21 -5.51
N THR A 209 -33.29 8.39 -5.74
CA THR A 209 -32.61 9.67 -5.50
C THR A 209 -32.23 9.85 -4.03
N ASP A 210 -33.15 9.55 -3.11
CA ASP A 210 -32.89 9.66 -1.67
C ASP A 210 -31.88 8.62 -1.19
N ALA A 211 -31.90 7.41 -1.75
CA ALA A 211 -30.95 6.36 -1.41
C ALA A 211 -29.52 6.70 -1.88
N ILE A 212 -29.37 7.26 -3.09
CA ILE A 212 -28.08 7.76 -3.59
C ILE A 212 -27.58 8.91 -2.71
N THR A 213 -28.47 9.84 -2.36
CA THR A 213 -28.13 10.97 -1.48
C THR A 213 -27.68 10.48 -0.11
N PHE A 214 -28.44 9.54 0.47
CA PHE A 214 -28.13 8.93 1.76
C PHE A 214 -26.79 8.20 1.73
N GLY A 215 -26.60 7.25 0.80
CA GLY A 215 -25.36 6.46 0.73
C GLY A 215 -24.11 7.31 0.51
N LYS A 216 -24.20 8.35 -0.32
CA LYS A 216 -23.09 9.30 -0.55
C LYS A 216 -22.77 10.17 0.68
N ALA A 217 -23.76 10.44 1.54
CA ALA A 217 -23.57 11.22 2.74
C ALA A 217 -22.96 10.42 3.90
N LEU A 218 -22.89 9.09 3.79
CA LEU A 218 -22.28 8.25 4.80
C LEU A 218 -20.76 8.42 4.82
N VAL A 219 -20.17 8.27 6.01
CA VAL A 219 -18.71 8.27 6.19
C VAL A 219 -18.15 6.93 5.70
N SER A 220 -16.96 6.94 5.10
CA SER A 220 -16.24 5.70 4.76
C SER A 220 -15.95 4.88 6.03
N PRO A 221 -16.13 3.54 6.03
CA PRO A 221 -16.42 2.67 4.88
C PRO A 221 -17.91 2.50 4.53
N HIS A 222 -18.85 3.12 5.26
CA HIS A 222 -20.29 2.89 5.05
C HIS A 222 -20.80 3.38 3.69
N ASN A 223 -20.20 4.41 3.08
CA ASN A 223 -20.51 4.82 1.71
C ASN A 223 -20.00 3.82 0.64
N LEU A 224 -19.16 2.85 1.01
CA LEU A 224 -18.68 1.79 0.13
C LEU A 224 -19.53 0.52 0.24
N LYS A 225 -20.55 0.49 1.12
CA LYS A 225 -21.50 -0.63 1.26
C LYS A 225 -22.68 -0.47 0.30
N LEU A 226 -22.74 -1.31 -0.74
CA LEU A 226 -23.79 -1.20 -1.77
C LEU A 226 -25.21 -1.35 -1.20
N ALA A 227 -25.39 -2.13 -0.13
CA ALA A 227 -26.68 -2.28 0.53
C ALA A 227 -27.22 -0.97 1.14
N ASN A 228 -26.37 0.02 1.43
CA ASN A 228 -26.82 1.34 1.90
C ASN A 228 -27.50 2.18 0.79
N TYR A 229 -27.39 1.73 -0.46
CA TYR A 229 -28.06 2.33 -1.61
C TYR A 229 -29.37 1.61 -1.97
N ASP A 230 -29.80 0.62 -1.17
CA ASP A 230 -31.05 -0.11 -1.41
C ASP A 230 -32.27 0.81 -1.37
N ASN A 231 -33.17 0.59 -2.33
CA ASN A 231 -34.28 1.48 -2.61
C ASN A 231 -35.43 0.75 -3.32
N ARG A 232 -36.57 1.43 -3.46
CA ARG A 232 -37.78 0.88 -4.11
C ARG A 232 -37.54 0.43 -5.55
N ALA A 233 -36.69 1.13 -6.31
CA ALA A 233 -36.42 0.80 -7.70
C ALA A 233 -35.67 -0.52 -7.87
N ARG A 234 -34.70 -0.82 -6.98
CA ARG A 234 -34.01 -2.13 -6.97
C ARG A 234 -34.98 -3.27 -6.70
N ILE A 235 -35.88 -3.10 -5.71
CA ILE A 235 -36.90 -4.11 -5.38
C ILE A 235 -37.83 -4.32 -6.57
N LEU A 236 -38.31 -3.24 -7.18
CA LEU A 236 -39.15 -3.36 -8.36
C LEU A 236 -38.43 -4.06 -9.52
N LEU A 237 -37.16 -3.73 -9.75
CA LEU A 237 -36.34 -4.34 -10.80
C LEU A 237 -36.14 -5.84 -10.55
N HIS A 238 -35.95 -6.25 -9.29
CA HIS A 238 -35.95 -7.66 -8.89
C HIS A 238 -37.25 -8.36 -9.31
N GLU A 239 -38.42 -7.81 -8.94
CA GLU A 239 -39.72 -8.38 -9.31
C GLU A 239 -39.95 -8.42 -10.82
N LEU A 240 -39.46 -7.41 -11.55
CA LEU A 240 -39.53 -7.41 -13.00
C LEU A 240 -38.77 -8.61 -13.58
N PHE A 241 -37.59 -8.96 -13.06
CA PHE A 241 -36.83 -10.08 -13.60
C PHE A 241 -37.56 -11.43 -13.45
N HIS A 242 -38.43 -11.62 -12.46
CA HIS A 242 -39.26 -12.85 -12.37
C HIS A 242 -40.33 -12.98 -13.45
N LEU A 243 -40.73 -11.87 -14.07
CA LEU A 243 -41.75 -11.88 -15.10
C LEU A 243 -41.15 -12.32 -16.44
N ASP A 244 -41.72 -13.37 -17.03
CA ASP A 244 -41.38 -13.90 -18.35
C ASP A 244 -41.42 -12.78 -19.42
N LEU A 245 -42.36 -11.84 -19.28
CA LEU A 245 -42.50 -10.65 -20.12
C LEU A 245 -41.27 -9.72 -20.08
N ALA A 246 -40.67 -9.52 -18.90
CA ALA A 246 -39.60 -8.55 -18.70
C ALA A 246 -38.21 -9.20 -18.89
N ALA A 247 -38.02 -10.45 -18.45
CA ALA A 247 -36.78 -11.19 -18.66
C ALA A 247 -36.67 -11.89 -20.03
N ASP A 248 -37.73 -11.88 -20.85
CA ASP A 248 -37.80 -12.61 -22.12
C ASP A 248 -37.54 -14.13 -21.91
N SER A 249 -38.26 -14.70 -20.93
CA SER A 249 -38.16 -16.10 -20.49
C SER A 249 -39.51 -16.83 -20.64
N PRO A 250 -39.57 -18.19 -20.63
CA PRO A 250 -38.48 -19.18 -20.59
C PRO A 250 -37.77 -19.39 -21.94
N GLN A 251 -38.11 -18.62 -22.97
CA GLN A 251 -37.46 -18.65 -24.28
C GLN A 251 -37.29 -17.22 -24.81
N PRO A 252 -36.09 -16.81 -25.26
CA PRO A 252 -34.87 -17.61 -25.37
C PRO A 252 -34.11 -17.81 -24.04
N ASN A 253 -34.44 -17.03 -23.00
CA ASN A 253 -33.73 -17.07 -21.71
C ASN A 253 -34.39 -18.04 -20.72
N PRO A 254 -33.62 -18.73 -19.86
CA PRO A 254 -34.23 -19.46 -18.74
C PRO A 254 -34.97 -18.50 -17.81
N ARG A 255 -35.94 -19.03 -17.04
CA ARG A 255 -36.61 -18.25 -16.01
C ARG A 255 -35.64 -17.76 -14.95
N VAL A 256 -35.86 -16.52 -14.53
CA VAL A 256 -35.16 -15.89 -13.40
C VAL A 256 -35.97 -16.10 -12.13
N ASN A 257 -35.30 -16.64 -11.11
CA ASN A 257 -35.87 -17.13 -9.88
C ASN A 257 -35.07 -16.62 -8.67
N ASP A 258 -35.48 -17.04 -7.48
CA ASP A 258 -34.80 -16.81 -6.22
C ASP A 258 -33.92 -18.02 -5.90
N LEU A 259 -32.68 -17.98 -6.36
CA LEU A 259 -31.85 -19.18 -6.27
C LEU A 259 -31.42 -19.46 -4.83
N GLN A 260 -31.46 -20.74 -4.45
CA GLN A 260 -30.82 -21.24 -3.24
C GLN A 260 -29.43 -21.82 -3.56
N ILE A 261 -28.48 -21.54 -2.69
CA ILE A 261 -27.10 -22.02 -2.76
C ILE A 261 -26.76 -22.80 -1.48
N ASP A 262 -26.15 -23.98 -1.64
CA ASP A 262 -25.55 -24.76 -0.57
C ASP A 262 -24.04 -24.53 -0.60
N VAL A 263 -23.53 -23.75 0.34
CA VAL A 263 -22.15 -23.28 0.33
C VAL A 263 -21.28 -24.16 1.21
N LYS A 264 -20.21 -24.72 0.63
CA LYS A 264 -19.23 -25.53 1.36
C LYS A 264 -18.34 -24.63 2.23
N TYR A 265 -18.11 -25.04 3.47
CA TYR A 265 -17.10 -24.44 4.36
C TYR A 265 -16.37 -25.52 5.18
N GLY A 266 -15.09 -25.27 5.47
CA GLY A 266 -14.21 -26.27 6.09
C GLY A 266 -14.09 -27.56 5.26
N LEU A 267 -13.72 -28.67 5.92
CA LEU A 267 -13.41 -29.92 5.21
C LEU A 267 -14.62 -30.52 4.47
N ASP A 268 -15.82 -30.56 5.08
CA ASP A 268 -17.03 -31.22 4.51
C ASP A 268 -18.38 -30.67 5.04
N LYS A 269 -18.47 -29.40 5.46
CA LYS A 269 -19.74 -28.81 5.93
C LYS A 269 -20.41 -27.97 4.84
N PHE A 270 -21.74 -27.98 4.80
CA PHE A 270 -22.54 -27.17 3.88
C PHE A 270 -23.59 -26.37 4.66
N GLU A 271 -23.86 -25.15 4.22
CA GLU A 271 -24.95 -24.34 4.74
C GLU A 271 -25.76 -23.70 3.60
N ARG A 272 -27.08 -23.63 3.80
CA ARG A 272 -28.04 -23.23 2.78
C ARG A 272 -28.40 -21.75 2.92
N TYR A 273 -28.35 -21.04 1.80
CA TYR A 273 -28.72 -19.62 1.71
C TYR A 273 -29.59 -19.37 0.49
N ASN A 274 -30.40 -18.31 0.53
CA ASN A 274 -30.87 -17.68 -0.69
C ASN A 274 -29.71 -16.83 -1.24
N ALA A 275 -29.51 -16.80 -2.56
CA ALA A 275 -28.58 -15.93 -3.24
C ALA A 275 -29.11 -14.49 -3.29
N TYR A 276 -29.46 -13.95 -2.13
CA TYR A 276 -30.05 -12.64 -1.93
C TYR A 276 -29.05 -11.66 -1.34
N GLY A 277 -29.29 -10.38 -1.61
CA GLY A 277 -28.44 -9.31 -1.13
C GLY A 277 -27.06 -9.31 -1.78
N THR A 278 -26.24 -8.35 -1.37
CA THR A 278 -24.90 -8.14 -1.95
C THR A 278 -23.95 -9.30 -1.65
N LEU A 279 -24.08 -9.97 -0.52
CA LEU A 279 -23.22 -11.12 -0.17
C LEU A 279 -23.59 -12.39 -0.96
N GLY A 280 -24.87 -12.81 -0.90
CA GLY A 280 -25.30 -14.06 -1.52
C GLY A 280 -25.14 -14.05 -3.04
N THR A 281 -25.38 -12.89 -3.66
CA THR A 281 -25.18 -12.70 -5.10
C THR A 281 -23.71 -12.75 -5.51
N LYS A 282 -22.80 -12.13 -4.73
CA LYS A 282 -21.36 -12.20 -4.97
C LYS A 282 -20.79 -13.60 -4.77
N ILE A 283 -21.26 -14.34 -3.76
CA ILE A 283 -20.90 -15.75 -3.55
C ILE A 283 -21.29 -16.59 -4.77
N LEU A 284 -22.51 -16.41 -5.29
CA LEU A 284 -22.95 -17.11 -6.50
C LEU A 284 -22.06 -16.77 -7.71
N ALA A 285 -21.69 -15.50 -7.87
CA ALA A 285 -20.85 -15.03 -8.96
C ALA A 285 -19.38 -15.49 -8.88
N ARG A 286 -18.92 -15.94 -7.71
CA ARG A 286 -17.57 -16.49 -7.50
C ARG A 286 -17.45 -17.99 -7.79
N TRP A 287 -18.51 -18.70 -8.20
CA TRP A 287 -18.45 -20.15 -8.39
C TRP A 287 -17.48 -20.59 -9.51
N ASP A 288 -16.60 -21.58 -9.24
CA ASP A 288 -15.45 -21.98 -10.09
C ASP A 288 -15.79 -22.77 -11.36
N ARG A 289 -16.97 -23.38 -11.48
CA ARG A 289 -17.22 -24.35 -12.57
C ARG A 289 -17.76 -23.70 -13.85
N GLY A 290 -17.33 -24.25 -15.00
CA GLY A 290 -17.66 -23.80 -16.37
C GLY A 290 -18.30 -24.87 -17.29
N GLY A 291 -19.18 -24.43 -18.22
CA GLY A 291 -19.92 -25.22 -19.24
C GLY A 291 -21.42 -24.84 -19.35
N ASN A 292 -22.17 -25.19 -20.41
CA ASN A 292 -23.53 -24.65 -20.69
C ASN A 292 -24.57 -24.63 -19.54
N ARG A 293 -24.61 -25.66 -18.67
CA ARG A 293 -25.45 -25.71 -17.44
C ARG A 293 -24.64 -25.79 -16.14
N ASN A 294 -23.32 -25.85 -16.28
CA ASN A 294 -22.36 -25.92 -15.18
C ASN A 294 -21.48 -24.66 -15.16
N SER A 295 -21.96 -23.53 -15.71
CA SER A 295 -21.27 -22.25 -15.71
C SER A 295 -21.89 -21.31 -14.69
N VAL A 296 -21.05 -20.49 -14.06
CA VAL A 296 -21.52 -19.35 -13.26
C VAL A 296 -22.50 -18.46 -14.05
N GLY A 297 -22.21 -18.22 -15.34
CA GLY A 297 -23.08 -17.47 -16.24
C GLY A 297 -24.50 -18.02 -16.35
N TYR A 298 -24.67 -19.36 -16.32
CA TYR A 298 -25.99 -20.00 -16.36
C TYR A 298 -26.82 -19.75 -15.09
N TRP A 299 -26.18 -19.56 -13.94
CA TRP A 299 -26.86 -19.38 -12.67
C TRP A 299 -27.08 -17.92 -12.32
N VAL A 300 -26.10 -17.04 -12.55
CA VAL A 300 -26.27 -15.59 -12.30
C VAL A 300 -27.34 -14.99 -13.20
N GLN A 301 -27.49 -15.46 -14.46
CA GLN A 301 -28.57 -15.01 -15.36
C GLN A 301 -29.98 -15.43 -14.87
N ARG A 302 -30.05 -16.37 -13.92
CA ARG A 302 -31.28 -16.95 -13.38
C ARG A 302 -31.57 -16.49 -11.96
N ASN A 303 -30.76 -15.60 -11.39
CA ASN A 303 -31.01 -15.06 -10.07
C ASN A 303 -31.41 -13.58 -10.17
N ALA A 304 -32.62 -13.25 -9.69
CA ALA A 304 -33.17 -11.90 -9.84
C ALA A 304 -32.29 -10.86 -9.12
N ASP A 305 -31.78 -11.20 -7.94
CA ASP A 305 -30.95 -10.31 -7.15
C ASP A 305 -29.54 -10.09 -7.75
N ASN A 306 -28.94 -11.07 -8.43
CA ASN A 306 -27.68 -10.85 -9.15
C ASN A 306 -27.86 -9.80 -10.25
N LEU A 307 -28.96 -9.90 -11.01
CA LEU A 307 -29.26 -8.95 -12.09
C LEU A 307 -29.61 -7.56 -11.53
N ALA A 308 -30.42 -7.50 -10.47
CA ALA A 308 -30.83 -6.24 -9.84
C ALA A 308 -29.66 -5.51 -9.18
N TYR A 309 -28.79 -6.21 -8.45
CA TYR A 309 -27.62 -5.59 -7.82
C TYR A 309 -26.52 -5.21 -8.82
N TYR A 310 -26.33 -5.96 -9.91
CA TYR A 310 -25.46 -5.51 -11.01
C TYR A 310 -25.91 -4.15 -11.56
N ALA A 311 -27.20 -4.04 -11.91
CA ALA A 311 -27.74 -2.82 -12.50
C ALA A 311 -27.68 -1.65 -11.49
N LEU A 312 -28.03 -1.89 -10.22
CA LEU A 312 -27.92 -0.88 -9.17
C LEU A 312 -26.46 -0.43 -8.97
N ALA A 313 -25.50 -1.35 -8.92
CA ALA A 313 -24.08 -1.04 -8.78
C ALA A 313 -23.60 -0.10 -9.91
N LYS A 314 -23.93 -0.41 -11.16
CA LYS A 314 -23.60 0.45 -12.32
C LYS A 314 -24.24 1.83 -12.20
N HIS A 315 -25.49 1.90 -11.77
CA HIS A 315 -26.17 3.18 -11.55
C HIS A 315 -25.49 4.01 -10.45
N VAL A 316 -25.22 3.41 -9.29
CA VAL A 316 -24.56 4.09 -8.16
C VAL A 316 -23.15 4.57 -8.55
N MET A 317 -22.35 3.74 -9.22
CA MET A 317 -21.03 4.12 -9.76
C MET A 317 -21.14 5.39 -10.62
N SER A 318 -22.09 5.44 -11.55
CA SER A 318 -22.28 6.60 -12.45
C SER A 318 -22.65 7.89 -11.71
N LYS A 319 -23.21 7.79 -10.50
CA LYS A 319 -23.62 8.94 -9.66
C LYS A 319 -22.65 9.26 -8.53
N ASN A 320 -21.64 8.40 -8.33
CA ASN A 320 -20.66 8.49 -7.24
C ASN A 320 -19.22 8.64 -7.74
N GLY A 321 -18.99 9.53 -8.72
CA GLY A 321 -17.64 9.80 -9.22
C GLY A 321 -16.94 8.59 -9.85
N ASN A 322 -17.71 7.63 -10.37
CA ASN A 322 -17.24 6.33 -10.86
C ASN A 322 -16.57 5.44 -9.79
N ILE A 323 -16.79 5.71 -8.50
CA ILE A 323 -16.33 4.86 -7.41
C ILE A 323 -17.32 3.72 -7.20
N TYR A 324 -16.81 2.49 -7.17
CA TYR A 324 -17.59 1.28 -6.94
C TYR A 324 -17.76 0.98 -5.44
N PRO A 325 -19.00 0.91 -4.91
CA PRO A 325 -19.27 0.46 -3.54
C PRO A 325 -19.05 -1.05 -3.42
N HIS A 326 -17.83 -1.44 -3.07
CA HIS A 326 -17.35 -2.82 -3.17
C HIS A 326 -17.68 -3.70 -1.96
N PHE A 327 -18.29 -3.21 -0.88
CA PHE A 327 -18.63 -4.06 0.27
C PHE A 327 -19.95 -4.82 0.11
N PRO A 328 -20.01 -6.11 0.52
CA PRO A 328 -18.90 -6.93 1.05
C PRO A 328 -17.98 -7.47 -0.06
N ILE A 329 -16.70 -7.68 0.23
CA ILE A 329 -15.73 -8.29 -0.70
C ILE A 329 -15.80 -9.82 -0.56
N VAL A 330 -15.78 -10.57 -1.66
CA VAL A 330 -15.76 -12.04 -1.67
C VAL A 330 -14.54 -12.54 -2.47
N THR A 331 -13.71 -13.41 -1.87
CA THR A 331 -12.46 -14.00 -2.42
C THR A 331 -12.56 -15.54 -2.55
N ASN A 332 -11.46 -16.31 -2.52
CA ASN A 332 -11.34 -17.71 -3.02
C ASN A 332 -11.51 -18.92 -2.04
N GLU A 333 -11.54 -18.77 -0.71
CA GLU A 333 -11.81 -19.82 0.33
C GLU A 333 -12.76 -19.50 1.53
N LEU A 334 -13.88 -20.23 1.72
CA LEU A 334 -14.70 -20.09 2.95
C LEU A 334 -14.17 -20.89 4.15
N VAL A 335 -13.53 -20.19 5.10
CA VAL A 335 -13.03 -20.75 6.37
C VAL A 335 -14.16 -21.11 7.34
N ARG A 336 -15.26 -20.36 7.33
CA ARG A 336 -16.44 -20.60 8.18
C ARG A 336 -17.76 -20.33 7.44
N ALA A 337 -18.82 -20.96 7.91
CA ALA A 337 -20.21 -20.63 7.63
C ALA A 337 -20.46 -19.11 7.65
N PRO A 338 -21.00 -18.51 6.56
CA PRO A 338 -21.62 -17.19 6.63
C PRO A 338 -22.72 -17.18 7.71
N PHE A 339 -22.54 -16.47 8.83
CA PHE A 339 -23.45 -16.59 9.98
C PHE A 339 -24.95 -16.47 9.63
N PRO A 340 -25.84 -17.17 10.35
CA PRO A 340 -27.28 -17.12 10.10
C PRO A 340 -27.87 -15.85 10.75
N LYS A 341 -27.80 -14.73 10.02
CA LYS A 341 -28.63 -13.52 10.04
C LYS A 341 -27.77 -12.36 9.54
N PRO A 342 -28.21 -11.55 8.57
CA PRO A 342 -27.50 -10.35 8.18
C PRO A 342 -27.53 -9.40 9.38
N ASP A 343 -26.40 -9.31 10.07
CA ASP A 343 -26.23 -8.29 11.10
C ASP A 343 -26.19 -6.94 10.37
N PRO A 344 -27.08 -5.98 10.69
CA PRO A 344 -27.00 -4.64 10.11
C PRO A 344 -25.63 -3.95 10.34
N GLY A 345 -24.84 -4.43 11.31
CA GLY A 345 -23.45 -4.01 11.57
C GLY A 345 -22.36 -4.71 10.74
N LEU A 346 -22.67 -5.67 9.87
CA LEU A 346 -21.65 -6.42 9.12
C LEU A 346 -21.02 -5.54 8.01
N LEU A 347 -19.74 -5.20 8.14
CA LEU A 347 -18.98 -4.41 7.16
C LEU A 347 -18.14 -5.26 6.19
N ALA A 348 -17.88 -6.53 6.51
CA ALA A 348 -17.17 -7.48 5.63
C ALA A 348 -17.52 -8.94 5.97
N THR A 349 -17.55 -9.81 4.96
CA THR A 349 -17.52 -11.28 5.14
C THR A 349 -16.23 -11.77 4.51
N PHE A 350 -15.39 -12.42 5.32
CA PHE A 350 -14.04 -12.84 4.91
C PHE A 350 -13.99 -14.27 4.42
N VAL A 351 -12.97 -14.45 3.60
CA VAL A 351 -12.54 -15.70 3.00
C VAL A 351 -11.01 -15.57 2.86
N THR A 352 -10.26 -16.29 3.68
CA THR A 352 -8.79 -16.30 3.75
C THR A 352 -8.25 -17.72 3.63
N ASP A 353 -7.04 -17.86 3.11
CA ASP A 353 -6.18 -19.03 3.32
C ASP A 353 -5.73 -19.03 4.79
N GLY A 354 -6.43 -19.82 5.62
CA GLY A 354 -5.97 -20.25 6.94
C GLY A 354 -5.92 -19.26 8.11
N SER A 355 -6.47 -18.04 8.01
CA SER A 355 -6.56 -17.11 9.15
C SER A 355 -7.90 -16.38 9.25
N ASP A 356 -8.72 -16.78 10.22
CA ASP A 356 -9.99 -16.13 10.56
C ASP A 356 -9.77 -14.63 10.87
N PHE A 357 -10.16 -13.74 9.96
CA PHE A 357 -10.31 -12.31 10.26
C PHE A 357 -11.81 -11.99 10.27
N TYR A 358 -12.28 -11.39 11.37
CA TYR A 358 -13.64 -10.88 11.52
C TYR A 358 -13.53 -9.43 11.94
N LEU A 359 -14.08 -8.51 11.16
CA LEU A 359 -14.37 -7.16 11.63
C LEU A 359 -15.72 -7.20 12.34
N ASN A 360 -15.70 -7.54 13.63
CA ASN A 360 -16.81 -7.30 14.55
C ASN A 360 -16.54 -5.96 15.23
N THR A 361 -17.05 -4.86 14.67
CA THR A 361 -16.99 -3.56 15.34
C THR A 361 -17.91 -3.63 16.55
N THR A 362 -17.33 -3.84 17.72
CA THR A 362 -18.05 -3.98 19.01
C THR A 362 -18.28 -2.65 19.71
N ASP A 363 -18.19 -1.54 18.99
CA ASP A 363 -18.55 -0.23 19.50
C ASP A 363 -20.07 -0.01 19.35
N ASP A 364 -20.77 -0.26 20.46
CA ASP A 364 -22.13 0.20 20.80
C ASP A 364 -22.92 0.93 19.69
N LEU A 365 -23.58 0.15 18.81
CA LEU A 365 -24.49 0.67 17.78
C LEU A 365 -25.93 0.89 18.27
N THR A 366 -26.19 0.91 19.58
CA THR A 366 -27.54 1.21 20.09
C THR A 366 -27.96 2.67 19.90
N ALA A 367 -27.04 3.54 19.48
CA ALA A 367 -27.29 4.98 19.39
C ALA A 367 -27.68 5.52 18.00
N TRP A 368 -27.60 4.75 16.89
CA TRP A 368 -27.83 5.29 15.53
C TRP A 368 -28.62 4.34 14.60
N ASP A 369 -29.53 3.56 15.19
CA ASP A 369 -30.49 2.74 14.46
C ASP A 369 -31.72 3.55 14.02
N SER A 370 -31.83 3.80 12.71
CA SER A 370 -33.15 3.93 12.07
C SER A 370 -33.16 3.69 10.55
N SER A 371 -32.17 3.00 9.97
CA SER A 371 -32.29 2.55 8.57
C SER A 371 -32.13 1.05 8.48
N ALA A 372 -33.25 0.38 8.21
CA ALA A 372 -33.41 -1.07 8.11
C ALA A 372 -32.37 -1.72 7.17
N GLY A 373 -31.22 -2.12 7.73
CA GLY A 373 -30.18 -2.90 7.05
C GLY A 373 -30.65 -4.34 6.82
N GLU A 374 -30.40 -4.83 5.59
CA GLU A 374 -30.29 -6.24 5.18
C GLU A 374 -31.24 -7.26 5.82
N HIS A 375 -32.54 -6.97 5.92
CA HIS A 375 -33.53 -8.02 6.23
C HIS A 375 -34.14 -8.48 4.91
N TYR A 376 -33.67 -9.61 4.39
CA TYR A 376 -34.20 -10.24 3.17
C TYR A 376 -35.21 -11.35 3.52
N PRO A 377 -36.25 -11.55 2.70
CA PRO A 377 -37.20 -12.63 2.92
C PRO A 377 -36.49 -13.99 2.85
N GLY A 378 -36.73 -14.86 3.82
CA GLY A 378 -36.17 -16.22 3.84
C GLY A 378 -36.79 -17.16 2.80
N CYS A 379 -37.78 -16.69 2.04
CA CYS A 379 -38.58 -17.51 1.13
C CYS A 379 -38.89 -16.75 -0.16
N SER A 380 -38.93 -17.50 -1.27
CA SER A 380 -39.18 -16.96 -2.62
C SER A 380 -40.45 -16.11 -2.68
N ASP A 381 -40.32 -15.01 -3.41
CA ASP A 381 -41.38 -14.07 -3.80
C ASP A 381 -41.74 -14.23 -5.30
N ASN A 382 -41.15 -15.19 -6.00
CA ASN A 382 -41.64 -15.68 -7.29
C ASN A 382 -42.67 -16.81 -7.16
N LEU A 383 -43.94 -16.51 -7.36
CA LEU A 383 -45.03 -17.50 -7.31
C LEU A 383 -45.01 -18.55 -8.45
N ASN A 384 -44.15 -18.38 -9.45
CA ASN A 384 -44.01 -19.34 -10.55
C ASN A 384 -42.92 -20.40 -10.29
N GLU A 385 -42.20 -20.29 -9.18
CA GLU A 385 -41.19 -21.26 -8.78
C GLU A 385 -41.82 -22.51 -8.15
N SER A 386 -41.34 -23.70 -8.51
CA SER A 386 -41.71 -24.92 -7.80
C SER A 386 -40.94 -24.99 -6.49
N GLU A 387 -41.60 -25.24 -5.35
CA GLU A 387 -40.99 -25.41 -4.01
C GLU A 387 -39.88 -26.52 -3.93
N ASN A 388 -39.61 -27.23 -5.02
CA ASN A 388 -38.65 -28.33 -5.14
C ASN A 388 -37.41 -28.00 -6.00
N SER A 389 -37.04 -26.72 -6.19
CA SER A 389 -35.76 -26.40 -6.86
C SER A 389 -34.60 -26.86 -5.97
N SER A 390 -33.79 -27.81 -6.48
CA SER A 390 -32.61 -28.25 -5.74
C SER A 390 -31.59 -27.11 -5.71
N PRO A 391 -31.03 -26.77 -4.54
CA PRO A 391 -30.05 -25.69 -4.43
C PRO A 391 -28.78 -26.02 -5.23
N LEU A 392 -28.11 -24.98 -5.71
CA LEU A 392 -26.80 -25.11 -6.32
C LEU A 392 -25.74 -25.29 -5.23
N THR A 393 -24.97 -26.38 -5.29
CA THR A 393 -23.83 -26.55 -4.40
C THR A 393 -22.63 -25.70 -4.86
N ILE A 394 -22.18 -24.78 -4.00
CA ILE A 394 -20.97 -23.99 -4.16
C ILE A 394 -19.85 -24.69 -3.39
N ASP A 395 -19.12 -25.57 -4.06
CA ASP A 395 -18.05 -26.41 -3.49
C ASP A 395 -16.63 -25.95 -3.86
N GLY A 396 -16.51 -24.82 -4.55
CA GLY A 396 -15.26 -24.16 -4.91
C GLY A 396 -15.50 -22.78 -5.52
N PHE A 397 -14.59 -21.85 -5.25
CA PHE A 397 -14.58 -20.51 -5.84
C PHE A 397 -13.55 -20.40 -6.95
N ALA A 398 -13.90 -19.61 -7.97
CA ALA A 398 -13.05 -19.29 -9.09
C ALA A 398 -11.76 -18.66 -8.56
N PRO A 399 -10.59 -19.24 -8.87
CA PRO A 399 -9.32 -18.70 -8.41
C PRO A 399 -9.07 -17.32 -9.03
N ASP A 400 -8.20 -16.52 -8.41
CA ASP A 400 -7.89 -15.17 -8.89
C ASP A 400 -7.38 -15.16 -10.34
N SER A 401 -6.79 -16.25 -10.82
CA SER A 401 -6.35 -16.43 -12.21
C SER A 401 -7.48 -16.40 -13.25
N GLU A 402 -8.75 -16.59 -12.84
CA GLU A 402 -9.92 -16.45 -13.72
C GLU A 402 -10.34 -14.99 -13.91
N TYR A 403 -9.76 -14.07 -13.14
CA TYR A 403 -10.10 -12.65 -13.14
C TYR A 403 -8.98 -11.81 -13.78
N PRO A 404 -9.32 -10.66 -14.39
CA PRO A 404 -8.34 -9.70 -14.86
C PRO A 404 -7.43 -9.14 -13.74
N ASP A 405 -6.15 -8.95 -14.06
CA ASP A 405 -5.13 -8.44 -13.11
C ASP A 405 -5.51 -7.07 -12.51
N ASP A 406 -6.17 -6.21 -13.29
CA ASP A 406 -6.64 -4.89 -12.85
C ASP A 406 -7.76 -4.99 -11.80
N TYR A 407 -8.64 -6.00 -11.91
CA TYR A 407 -9.63 -6.27 -10.87
C TYR A 407 -8.98 -6.87 -9.62
N ILE A 408 -8.02 -7.78 -9.76
CA ILE A 408 -7.29 -8.33 -8.61
C ILE A 408 -6.51 -7.24 -7.86
N SER A 409 -5.90 -6.30 -8.60
CA SER A 409 -5.25 -5.12 -8.01
C SER A 409 -6.25 -4.20 -7.29
N GLN A 410 -7.44 -3.97 -7.87
CA GLN A 410 -8.51 -3.21 -7.22
C GLN A 410 -8.99 -3.88 -5.92
N VAL A 411 -9.25 -5.19 -5.94
CA VAL A 411 -9.66 -5.96 -4.75
C VAL A 411 -8.59 -5.91 -3.67
N SER A 412 -7.31 -6.03 -4.04
CA SER A 412 -6.18 -5.90 -3.10
C SER A 412 -6.17 -4.52 -2.44
N THR A 413 -6.33 -3.46 -3.23
CA THR A 413 -6.42 -2.07 -2.73
C THR A 413 -7.61 -1.88 -1.78
N TRP A 414 -8.76 -2.49 -2.08
CA TRP A 414 -9.95 -2.44 -1.22
C TRP A 414 -9.73 -3.16 0.11
N ILE A 415 -9.04 -4.31 0.09
CA ILE A 415 -8.69 -5.07 1.30
C ILE A 415 -7.65 -4.31 2.15
N GLU A 416 -6.65 -3.68 1.52
CA GLU A 416 -5.70 -2.81 2.20
C GLU A 416 -6.39 -1.61 2.88
N ALA A 417 -7.39 -1.03 2.20
CA ALA A 417 -8.18 0.06 2.76
C ALA A 417 -8.98 -0.35 4.00
N LEU A 418 -9.43 -1.61 4.09
CA LEU A 418 -10.09 -2.16 5.29
C LEU A 418 -9.13 -2.29 6.48
N GLY A 419 -7.88 -2.71 6.22
CA GLY A 419 -6.81 -2.73 7.24
C GLY A 419 -6.37 -1.34 7.70
N SER A 420 -6.92 -0.28 7.10
CA SER A 420 -6.64 1.12 7.41
C SER A 420 -7.73 1.79 8.28
N SER A 421 -8.68 0.99 8.80
CA SER A 421 -9.80 1.44 9.65
C SER A 421 -9.68 0.93 11.10
N ASP A 422 -8.69 1.43 11.84
CA ASP A 422 -8.79 1.48 13.30
C ASP A 422 -9.74 2.63 13.68
N GLY A 423 -11.04 2.35 13.64
CA GLY A 423 -11.96 2.91 14.61
C GLY A 423 -11.90 2.02 15.85
N GLY A 424 -11.41 2.55 16.97
CA GLY A 424 -11.33 1.87 18.27
C GLY A 424 -12.67 1.28 18.71
N SER A 425 -12.79 0.42 19.72
CA SER A 425 -12.00 0.20 20.94
C SER A 425 -11.72 -1.31 21.13
N ASP A 426 -10.60 -1.79 21.67
CA ASP A 426 -10.01 -1.44 22.95
C ASP A 426 -8.50 -1.67 22.95
N SER A 427 -7.86 -0.74 23.62
CA SER A 427 -6.46 -0.62 23.94
C SER A 427 -5.73 -1.92 24.27
N GLY A 428 -4.78 -2.28 23.40
CA GLY A 428 -3.51 -2.81 23.91
C GLY A 428 -2.97 -1.76 24.89
N SER A 429 -3.15 -2.04 26.19
CA SER A 429 -2.49 -1.41 27.34
C SER A 429 -1.66 -0.18 26.98
N GLY A 430 -2.21 1.01 27.26
CA GLY A 430 -1.60 2.31 27.00
C GLY A 430 -0.08 2.34 27.20
N GLY A 431 0.61 2.70 26.12
CA GLY A 431 1.98 3.20 26.09
C GLY A 431 2.04 4.44 25.21
N ASP A 432 1.59 5.58 25.76
CA ASP A 432 1.89 6.97 25.41
C ASP A 432 2.02 7.37 23.91
N ALA A 433 0.91 7.80 23.30
CA ALA A 433 0.84 8.48 22.00
C ALA A 433 1.30 9.96 22.07
N GLY A 434 2.43 10.23 22.72
CA GLY A 434 2.97 11.59 22.84
C GLY A 434 4.17 11.86 21.94
N GLN A 435 4.42 13.15 21.72
CA GLN A 435 5.63 13.64 21.08
C GLN A 435 6.87 13.22 21.90
N GLN A 436 7.96 12.93 21.21
CA GLN A 436 9.21 12.38 21.74
C GLN A 436 10.42 13.15 21.22
N ILE A 437 11.52 13.04 21.94
CA ILE A 437 12.83 13.55 21.53
C ILE A 437 13.59 12.41 20.84
N ALA A 438 13.99 12.67 19.60
CA ALA A 438 14.86 11.83 18.80
C ALA A 438 16.07 12.66 18.38
N ILE A 439 17.28 12.13 18.53
CA ILE A 439 18.53 12.91 18.34
C ILE A 439 19.43 12.20 17.35
N ALA A 440 19.81 12.89 16.27
CA ALA A 440 20.90 12.52 15.39
C ALA A 440 22.24 12.68 16.14
N SER A 441 22.52 11.79 17.10
CA SER A 441 23.60 11.91 18.07
C SER A 441 24.97 11.55 17.49
N TYR A 442 25.49 12.37 16.57
CA TYR A 442 26.80 12.19 15.93
C TYR A 442 27.96 12.60 16.85
N ILE A 443 27.84 12.24 18.13
CA ILE A 443 28.77 12.53 19.21
C ILE A 443 29.60 11.27 19.46
N ASN A 444 30.91 11.34 19.26
CA ASN A 444 31.80 10.21 19.54
C ASN A 444 31.77 9.85 21.04
N PRO A 445 31.46 8.60 21.45
CA PRO A 445 31.37 8.23 22.86
C PRO A 445 32.65 8.40 23.68
N LEU A 446 33.83 8.31 23.05
CA LEU A 446 35.11 8.60 23.69
C LEU A 446 35.43 10.10 23.69
N GLY A 447 34.98 10.83 22.66
CA GLY A 447 35.18 12.28 22.53
C GLY A 447 34.38 13.08 23.55
N ASP A 448 33.15 12.66 23.86
CA ASP A 448 32.29 13.30 24.85
C ASP A 448 31.42 12.28 25.61
N SER A 449 32.04 11.57 26.54
CA SER A 449 31.36 10.61 27.42
C SER A 449 30.30 11.27 28.32
N ALA A 450 30.47 12.54 28.70
CA ALA A 450 29.54 13.24 29.58
C ALA A 450 28.17 13.49 28.90
N SER A 451 28.17 13.80 27.61
CA SER A 451 26.93 13.89 26.83
C SER A 451 26.19 12.56 26.76
N TRP A 452 26.91 11.45 26.58
CA TRP A 452 26.30 10.11 26.57
C TRP A 452 25.73 9.71 27.94
N GLU A 453 26.41 10.02 29.05
CA GLU A 453 25.89 9.81 30.40
C GLU A 453 24.54 10.54 30.58
N ARG A 454 24.43 11.78 30.11
CA ARG A 454 23.18 12.57 30.16
C ARG A 454 22.09 11.98 29.27
N LEU A 455 22.41 11.66 28.01
CA LEU A 455 21.47 11.05 27.06
C LEU A 455 20.84 9.76 27.61
N LEU A 456 21.66 8.91 28.24
CA LEU A 456 21.23 7.66 28.86
C LEU A 456 20.43 7.90 30.15
N ALA A 457 20.70 8.97 30.89
CA ALA A 457 20.01 9.28 32.14
C ALA A 457 18.57 9.82 31.96
N TYR A 458 18.23 10.43 30.83
CA TYR A 458 16.88 10.92 30.58
C TYR A 458 15.85 9.80 30.50
N ASP A 459 14.59 10.09 30.84
CA ASP A 459 13.47 9.14 30.71
C ASP A 459 13.37 8.63 29.25
N SER A 460 13.32 7.30 29.06
CA SER A 460 13.21 6.66 27.75
C SER A 460 11.88 6.92 27.03
N LYS A 461 10.85 7.36 27.75
CA LYS A 461 9.62 7.88 27.13
C LYS A 461 9.79 9.30 26.60
N LYS A 462 10.75 10.08 27.10
CA LYS A 462 11.01 11.45 26.62
C LYS A 462 12.06 11.43 25.52
N VAL A 463 13.25 10.93 25.84
CA VAL A 463 14.38 10.76 24.90
C VAL A 463 14.42 9.28 24.52
N SER A 464 13.77 8.94 23.41
CA SER A 464 13.47 7.56 23.02
C SER A 464 14.36 7.03 21.91
N VAL A 465 14.83 7.89 21.00
CA VAL A 465 15.60 7.51 19.81
C VAL A 465 16.90 8.31 19.72
N LEU A 466 17.98 7.63 19.42
CA LEU A 466 19.33 8.16 19.21
C LEU A 466 19.90 7.54 17.92
N VAL A 467 20.91 8.16 17.31
CA VAL A 467 21.54 7.65 16.08
C VAL A 467 23.03 7.44 16.30
N ALA A 468 23.52 6.24 15.99
CA ALA A 468 24.93 5.91 15.96
C ALA A 468 25.49 6.11 14.56
N ASN A 469 26.53 6.93 14.46
CA ASN A 469 27.33 7.09 13.25
C ASN A 469 28.80 6.88 13.63
N VAL A 470 29.30 5.65 13.48
CA VAL A 470 30.65 5.29 13.90
C VAL A 470 31.68 5.94 12.98
N LEU A 471 31.50 5.76 11.67
CA LEU A 471 32.39 6.30 10.64
C LEU A 471 31.67 6.41 9.28
N ASN A 472 30.59 7.20 9.23
CA ASN A 472 29.65 7.25 8.10
C ASN A 472 29.09 5.86 7.75
N GLY A 473 28.72 5.13 8.81
CA GLY A 473 28.32 3.72 8.76
C GLY A 473 28.80 2.91 9.97
N PRO A 474 28.72 1.57 9.88
CA PRO A 474 29.03 0.65 10.99
C PRO A 474 30.53 0.43 11.24
N ASP A 475 31.39 0.86 10.32
CA ASP A 475 32.80 0.46 10.19
C ASP A 475 32.99 -1.03 9.79
N TYR A 476 34.24 -1.50 9.70
CA TYR A 476 34.59 -2.88 9.35
C TYR A 476 34.71 -3.80 10.58
N VAL A 477 34.93 -3.22 11.76
CA VAL A 477 35.16 -3.88 13.04
C VAL A 477 34.33 -3.19 14.14
N VAL A 478 34.00 -3.94 15.19
CA VAL A 478 33.26 -3.43 16.34
C VAL A 478 34.03 -2.30 17.02
N ASP A 479 33.40 -1.13 17.19
CA ASP A 479 33.85 -0.11 18.12
C ASP A 479 33.27 -0.39 19.52
N ASN A 480 34.15 -0.66 20.48
CA ASN A 480 33.73 -1.04 21.84
C ASN A 480 33.06 0.11 22.61
N SER A 481 33.35 1.37 22.29
CA SER A 481 32.73 2.51 22.94
C SER A 481 31.28 2.69 22.47
N TRP A 482 31.05 2.55 21.17
CA TRP A 482 29.70 2.52 20.59
C TRP A 482 28.89 1.31 21.06
N LYS A 483 29.51 0.12 21.09
CA LYS A 483 28.86 -1.09 21.60
C LYS A 483 28.38 -0.89 23.04
N SER A 484 29.21 -0.29 23.89
CA SER A 484 28.87 -0.01 25.30
C SER A 484 27.62 0.89 25.41
N VAL A 485 27.55 2.00 24.67
CA VAL A 485 26.38 2.89 24.74
C VAL A 485 25.13 2.26 24.10
N ILE A 486 25.28 1.45 23.05
CA ILE A 486 24.19 0.69 22.41
C ILE A 486 23.57 -0.30 23.40
N GLU A 487 24.38 -1.12 24.06
CA GLU A 487 23.91 -2.10 25.05
C GLU A 487 23.25 -1.42 26.26
N GLN A 488 23.83 -0.32 26.75
CA GLN A 488 23.25 0.46 27.86
C GLN A 488 21.90 1.08 27.48
N ALA A 489 21.81 1.75 26.33
CA ALA A 489 20.56 2.35 25.84
C ALA A 489 19.46 1.29 25.68
N ALA A 490 19.79 0.13 25.09
CA ALA A 490 18.87 -0.98 24.93
C ALA A 490 18.33 -1.49 26.28
N SER A 491 19.20 -1.61 27.29
CA SER A 491 18.79 -2.02 28.65
C SER A 491 17.82 -1.04 29.34
N GLN A 492 17.80 0.22 28.89
CA GLN A 492 16.93 1.29 29.38
C GLN A 492 15.66 1.47 28.52
N GLY A 493 15.50 0.66 27.47
CA GLY A 493 14.37 0.74 26.54
C GLY A 493 14.49 1.85 25.49
N LYS A 494 15.67 2.50 25.35
CA LYS A 494 15.95 3.45 24.27
C LYS A 494 16.35 2.72 22.99
N LYS A 495 16.22 3.40 21.86
CA LYS A 495 16.61 2.88 20.53
C LYS A 495 17.80 3.67 20.00
N ILE A 496 18.97 3.05 19.89
CA ILE A 496 20.06 3.59 19.07
C ILE A 496 19.96 2.97 17.68
N LEU A 497 19.84 3.81 16.65
CA LEU A 497 19.72 3.40 15.26
C LEU A 497 21.07 3.50 14.55
N GLY A 498 21.44 2.49 13.75
CA GLY A 498 22.64 2.54 12.93
C GLY A 498 22.45 3.42 11.71
N TYR A 499 23.35 4.39 11.48
CA TYR A 499 23.35 5.25 10.30
C TYR A 499 23.68 4.45 9.02
N VAL A 500 22.83 4.54 8.01
CA VAL A 500 23.04 3.96 6.68
C VAL A 500 22.82 5.02 5.61
N ARG A 501 23.83 5.24 4.77
CA ARG A 501 23.79 6.22 3.67
C ARG A 501 23.11 5.64 2.44
N THR A 502 22.03 6.28 1.98
CA THR A 502 21.27 5.82 0.79
C THR A 502 21.60 6.59 -0.49
N GLY A 503 22.36 7.69 -0.41
CA GLY A 503 22.89 8.38 -1.59
C GLY A 503 21.84 8.97 -2.51
N TYR A 504 20.63 9.24 -2.01
CA TYR A 504 19.47 9.59 -2.82
C TYR A 504 19.25 8.60 -3.98
N LEU A 505 19.59 7.33 -3.76
CA LEU A 505 19.54 6.25 -4.76
C LEU A 505 20.32 6.56 -6.06
N GLY A 506 21.25 7.52 -6.03
CA GLY A 506 22.02 7.98 -7.19
C GLY A 506 21.23 8.84 -8.18
N VAL A 507 19.98 9.18 -7.89
CA VAL A 507 19.09 9.92 -8.82
C VAL A 507 19.07 11.43 -8.60
N SER A 508 19.68 11.90 -7.50
CA SER A 508 19.82 13.33 -7.23
C SER A 508 20.67 14.06 -8.27
N GLN A 509 20.59 15.40 -8.29
CA GLN A 509 21.43 16.22 -9.18
C GLN A 509 22.92 16.07 -8.90
N GLN A 510 23.28 15.81 -7.65
CA GLN A 510 24.64 15.55 -7.19
C GLN A 510 25.16 14.21 -7.71
N GLN A 511 24.27 13.32 -8.16
CA GLN A 511 24.61 12.08 -8.85
C GLN A 511 25.56 11.19 -8.02
N PHE A 512 25.23 11.03 -6.74
CA PHE A 512 26.03 10.24 -5.82
C PHE A 512 26.20 8.80 -6.30
N THR A 513 27.39 8.26 -6.04
CA THR A 513 27.71 6.87 -6.31
C THR A 513 27.76 6.06 -5.03
N THR A 514 27.52 4.75 -5.16
CA THR A 514 27.88 3.77 -4.15
C THR A 514 29.39 3.84 -3.85
N ARG A 515 29.85 3.20 -2.78
CA ARG A 515 31.28 3.07 -2.44
C ARG A 515 32.09 2.32 -3.51
N LEU A 516 31.39 1.58 -4.38
CA LEU A 516 31.97 0.90 -5.55
C LEU A 516 31.86 1.71 -6.85
N GLY A 517 31.42 2.98 -6.78
CA GLY A 517 31.40 3.89 -7.93
C GLY A 517 30.18 3.73 -8.86
N SER A 518 29.12 3.05 -8.43
CA SER A 518 27.92 2.84 -9.24
C SER A 518 26.82 3.85 -8.94
N LYS A 519 26.00 4.16 -9.96
CA LYS A 519 24.75 4.93 -9.82
C LYS A 519 23.50 4.07 -10.01
N ASP A 520 23.66 2.78 -10.32
CA ASP A 520 22.54 1.89 -10.60
C ASP A 520 21.71 1.67 -9.33
N LEU A 521 20.39 1.74 -9.48
CA LEU A 521 19.44 1.57 -8.38
C LEU A 521 19.63 0.24 -7.64
N ALA A 522 19.92 -0.83 -8.37
CA ALA A 522 20.18 -2.15 -7.80
C ALA A 522 21.47 -2.23 -6.98
N ASP A 523 22.49 -1.43 -7.33
CA ASP A 523 23.74 -1.39 -6.56
C ASP A 523 23.57 -0.57 -5.28
N TRP A 524 22.74 0.48 -5.32
CA TRP A 524 22.31 1.19 -4.12
C TRP A 524 21.53 0.28 -3.17
N ALA A 525 20.52 -0.45 -3.67
CA ALA A 525 19.80 -1.44 -2.88
C ALA A 525 20.75 -2.46 -2.24
N SER A 526 21.68 -3.01 -3.05
CA SER A 526 22.68 -3.96 -2.58
C SER A 526 23.56 -3.38 -1.47
N GLN A 527 24.03 -2.14 -1.61
CA GLN A 527 24.88 -1.50 -0.59
C GLN A 527 24.11 -1.23 0.71
N ILE A 528 22.86 -0.76 0.61
CA ILE A 528 22.03 -0.43 1.76
C ILE A 528 21.79 -1.67 2.61
N GLU A 529 21.42 -2.81 1.99
CA GLU A 529 21.21 -4.08 2.70
C GLU A 529 22.50 -4.63 3.33
N GLN A 530 23.62 -4.47 2.65
CA GLN A 530 24.93 -4.81 3.18
C GLN A 530 25.31 -3.98 4.42
N ASP A 531 24.99 -2.69 4.41
CA ASP A 531 25.26 -1.81 5.56
C ASP A 531 24.34 -2.15 6.74
N ILE A 532 23.07 -2.46 6.48
CA ILE A 532 22.13 -2.98 7.49
C ILE A 532 22.71 -4.25 8.13
N ASP A 533 23.08 -5.22 7.31
CA ASP A 533 23.63 -6.50 7.77
C ASP A 533 24.90 -6.29 8.59
N LYS A 534 25.79 -5.38 8.15
CA LYS A 534 27.04 -5.10 8.84
C LYS A 534 26.81 -4.45 10.21
N TRP A 535 25.83 -3.55 10.32
CA TRP A 535 25.42 -2.99 11.61
C TRP A 535 24.98 -4.08 12.59
N PHE A 536 24.10 -4.99 12.17
CA PHE A 536 23.63 -6.07 13.04
C PHE A 536 24.68 -7.16 13.29
N GLU A 537 25.61 -7.39 12.35
CA GLU A 537 26.78 -8.26 12.54
C GLU A 537 27.68 -7.75 13.68
N LEU A 538 28.01 -6.45 13.66
CA LEU A 538 28.96 -5.86 14.60
C LEU A 538 28.34 -5.56 15.97
N TYR A 539 27.08 -5.10 16.01
CA TYR A 539 26.45 -4.58 17.24
C TYR A 539 25.32 -5.47 17.78
N GLY A 540 24.92 -6.51 17.03
CA GLY A 540 23.96 -7.51 17.48
C GLY A 540 22.54 -6.98 17.72
N THR A 541 21.75 -7.73 18.47
CA THR A 541 20.32 -7.44 18.72
C THR A 541 20.06 -6.28 19.69
N SER A 542 21.11 -5.72 20.30
CA SER A 542 20.99 -4.50 21.11
C SER A 542 20.85 -3.25 20.25
N LEU A 543 21.22 -3.31 18.97
CA LEU A 543 20.92 -2.23 18.03
C LEU A 543 19.41 -2.06 17.87
N GLY A 544 18.93 -0.83 18.02
CA GLY A 544 17.49 -0.53 18.05
C GLY A 544 16.82 -0.48 16.68
N GLY A 545 17.60 -0.42 15.60
CA GLY A 545 17.12 -0.31 14.23
C GLY A 545 18.07 0.46 13.33
N ILE A 546 17.56 1.05 12.24
CA ILE A 546 18.35 1.69 11.18
C ILE A 546 17.81 3.08 10.85
N PHE A 547 18.74 4.04 10.74
CA PHE A 547 18.49 5.40 10.27
C PHE A 547 19.05 5.53 8.84
N PHE A 548 18.17 5.57 7.85
CA PHE A 548 18.50 5.72 6.44
C PHE A 548 18.62 7.20 6.09
N ASP A 549 19.83 7.68 5.87
CA ASP A 549 20.08 9.08 5.51
C ASP A 549 20.20 9.30 4.01
N GLU A 550 20.12 10.56 3.59
CA GLU A 550 20.12 10.99 2.19
C GLU A 550 18.96 10.35 1.39
N GLY A 551 17.77 10.27 1.99
CA GLY A 551 16.58 9.67 1.39
C GLY A 551 16.04 10.45 0.19
N TRP A 552 15.67 9.75 -0.87
CA TRP A 552 15.03 10.39 -2.04
C TRP A 552 13.53 10.62 -1.77
N PRO A 553 13.00 11.86 -1.89
CA PRO A 553 11.65 12.17 -1.41
C PRO A 553 10.53 12.03 -2.45
N GLU A 554 10.84 11.70 -3.71
CA GLU A 554 9.84 11.58 -4.78
C GLU A 554 9.56 10.11 -5.12
N CYS A 555 8.32 9.79 -5.49
CA CYS A 555 7.91 8.39 -5.74
C CYS A 555 8.69 7.72 -6.89
N GLY A 556 9.12 8.52 -7.86
CA GLY A 556 9.68 8.04 -9.12
C GLY A 556 8.61 7.49 -10.07
N PRO A 557 9.01 7.06 -11.28
CA PRO A 557 8.09 6.42 -12.23
C PRO A 557 7.48 5.16 -11.62
N ASN A 558 6.15 5.06 -11.63
CA ASN A 558 5.39 3.93 -11.07
C ASN A 558 5.79 3.57 -9.62
N ASN A 559 6.10 4.58 -8.78
CA ASN A 559 6.49 4.41 -7.37
C ASN A 559 7.77 3.62 -7.10
N ILE A 560 8.62 3.38 -8.12
CA ILE A 560 9.81 2.51 -7.99
C ILE A 560 10.73 2.86 -6.82
N TYR A 561 10.86 4.14 -6.45
CA TYR A 561 11.71 4.54 -5.32
C TYR A 561 11.04 4.25 -3.97
N ALA A 562 9.75 4.58 -3.84
CA ALA A 562 8.98 4.28 -2.63
C ALA A 562 8.90 2.75 -2.40
N ASP A 563 8.63 1.99 -3.47
CA ASP A 563 8.58 0.53 -3.43
C ASP A 563 9.92 -0.08 -3.00
N LEU A 564 11.04 0.48 -3.46
CA LEU A 564 12.36 0.04 -3.04
C LEU A 564 12.59 0.28 -1.55
N TYR A 565 12.24 1.46 -1.02
CA TYR A 565 12.37 1.73 0.42
C TYR A 565 11.45 0.83 1.27
N ALA A 566 10.21 0.59 0.82
CA ALA A 566 9.33 -0.39 1.46
C ALA A 566 9.96 -1.80 1.46
N TYR A 567 10.62 -2.18 0.37
CA TYR A 567 11.33 -3.44 0.26
C TYR A 567 12.51 -3.53 1.23
N ILE A 568 13.34 -2.49 1.31
CA ILE A 568 14.47 -2.40 2.24
C ILE A 568 13.99 -2.47 3.71
N ASN A 569 12.88 -1.80 4.02
CA ASN A 569 12.26 -1.87 5.35
C ASN A 569 11.79 -3.29 5.67
N LYS A 570 11.11 -3.94 4.72
CA LYS A 570 10.68 -5.34 4.83
C LYS A 570 11.87 -6.28 5.04
N TYR A 571 12.94 -6.13 4.26
CA TYR A 571 14.18 -6.89 4.43
C TYR A 571 14.75 -6.72 5.85
N THR A 572 14.90 -5.47 6.28
CA THR A 572 15.42 -5.12 7.61
C THR A 572 14.60 -5.79 8.72
N LYS A 573 13.27 -5.67 8.69
CA LYS A 573 12.39 -6.19 9.74
C LYS A 573 12.22 -7.72 9.69
N ASN A 574 12.28 -8.33 8.50
CA ASN A 574 12.26 -9.80 8.39
C ASN A 574 13.51 -10.43 9.03
N LYS A 575 14.67 -9.82 8.80
CA LYS A 575 15.95 -10.30 9.34
C LYS A 575 16.16 -9.89 10.80
N HIS A 576 15.61 -8.74 11.18
CA HIS A 576 15.71 -8.15 12.51
C HIS A 576 14.34 -7.67 13.03
N PRO A 577 13.48 -8.60 13.50
CA PRO A 577 12.18 -8.25 14.06
C PRO A 577 12.30 -7.25 15.21
N GLY A 578 11.43 -6.23 15.23
CA GLY A 578 11.47 -5.14 16.21
C GLY A 578 12.49 -4.03 15.93
N ALA A 579 13.20 -4.08 14.80
CA ALA A 579 14.01 -2.95 14.32
C ALA A 579 13.10 -1.75 13.98
N PHE A 580 13.46 -0.58 14.51
CA PHE A 580 12.83 0.70 14.18
C PHE A 580 13.51 1.33 12.95
N THR A 581 12.73 1.73 11.95
CA THR A 581 13.28 2.27 10.69
C THR A 581 12.88 3.72 10.45
N VAL A 582 13.88 4.55 10.14
CA VAL A 582 13.70 5.96 9.83
C VAL A 582 14.30 6.26 8.46
N LEU A 583 13.57 6.96 7.59
CA LEU A 583 14.13 7.54 6.35
C LEU A 583 14.23 9.06 6.47
N ASN A 584 15.43 9.59 6.25
CA ASN A 584 15.72 11.01 6.29
C ASN A 584 16.01 11.59 4.90
N PRO A 585 15.01 12.21 4.24
CA PRO A 585 15.25 13.13 3.13
C PRO A 585 15.61 14.57 3.55
N GLY A 586 15.45 14.93 4.84
CA GLY A 586 15.63 16.28 5.38
C GLY A 586 14.62 17.32 4.86
N SER A 587 13.64 16.89 4.08
CA SER A 587 12.76 17.74 3.27
C SER A 587 11.37 17.12 3.09
N PRO A 588 10.37 17.89 2.60
CA PRO A 588 9.03 17.36 2.36
C PRO A 588 9.06 16.13 1.44
N ILE A 589 8.23 15.15 1.75
CA ILE A 589 8.23 13.83 1.10
C ILE A 589 6.84 13.48 0.57
N ALA A 590 6.79 12.82 -0.59
CA ALA A 590 5.54 12.45 -1.24
C ALA A 590 4.75 11.36 -0.47
N GLN A 591 3.42 11.36 -0.58
CA GLN A 591 2.55 10.46 0.19
C GLN A 591 2.80 8.96 -0.05
N CYS A 592 3.31 8.58 -1.23
CA CYS A 592 3.69 7.19 -1.52
C CYS A 592 4.69 6.60 -0.51
N PHE A 593 5.39 7.44 0.25
CA PHE A 593 6.33 7.02 1.30
C PHE A 593 5.69 6.77 2.67
N GLU A 594 4.42 7.16 2.90
CA GLU A 594 3.77 7.12 4.22
C GLU A 594 3.91 5.75 4.91
N ASN A 595 3.87 4.67 4.13
CA ASN A 595 3.96 3.28 4.63
C ASN A 595 5.30 2.60 4.35
N THR A 596 6.32 3.33 3.90
CA THR A 596 7.63 2.74 3.54
C THR A 596 8.51 2.46 4.75
N MET A 597 8.45 3.31 5.78
CA MET A 597 9.24 3.22 7.01
C MET A 597 8.37 3.47 8.25
N ASP A 598 8.88 3.15 9.44
CA ASP A 598 8.16 3.48 10.68
C ASP A 598 8.00 5.00 10.86
N THR A 599 9.07 5.76 10.59
CA THR A 599 9.10 7.23 10.66
C THR A 599 9.85 7.85 9.46
N LEU A 600 9.44 9.04 9.04
CA LEU A 600 10.02 9.85 7.98
C LEU A 600 10.49 11.18 8.58
N LEU A 601 11.74 11.57 8.33
CA LEU A 601 12.29 12.85 8.79
C LEU A 601 12.09 13.92 7.70
N THR A 602 11.01 14.67 7.80
CA THR A 602 10.50 15.50 6.69
C THR A 602 10.87 16.98 6.79
N PHE A 603 11.66 17.35 7.81
CA PHE A 603 12.18 18.70 7.97
C PHE A 603 13.50 18.69 8.71
N GLU A 604 14.51 19.32 8.11
CA GLU A 604 15.83 19.50 8.70
C GLU A 604 16.36 20.90 8.35
N SER A 605 16.09 21.90 9.20
CA SER A 605 16.53 23.28 8.95
C SER A 605 16.53 24.16 10.20
N SER A 606 16.91 25.43 10.03
CA SER A 606 17.00 26.40 11.13
C SER A 606 15.62 26.75 11.72
N TYR A 607 15.63 27.24 12.96
CA TYR A 607 14.50 27.84 13.64
C TYR A 607 13.81 28.95 12.84
N GLU A 608 14.60 29.79 12.15
CA GLU A 608 14.07 30.85 11.29
C GLU A 608 13.27 30.27 10.12
N THR A 609 13.84 29.27 9.42
CA THR A 609 13.15 28.55 8.35
C THR A 609 11.88 27.88 8.88
N TYR A 610 11.96 27.21 10.03
CA TYR A 610 10.82 26.52 10.62
C TYR A 610 9.68 27.48 10.97
N THR A 611 10.01 28.68 11.44
CA THR A 611 9.00 29.66 11.87
C THR A 611 8.41 30.42 10.68
N ASN A 612 9.24 30.83 9.72
CA ASN A 612 8.87 31.82 8.71
C ASN A 612 8.69 31.23 7.30
N SER A 613 9.22 30.04 7.03
CA SER A 613 9.32 29.50 5.66
C SER A 613 9.17 27.98 5.62
N TYR A 614 8.44 27.40 6.58
CA TYR A 614 8.13 25.99 6.60
C TYR A 614 7.27 25.58 5.41
N VAL A 615 7.68 24.50 4.74
CA VAL A 615 6.93 23.86 3.66
C VAL A 615 6.42 22.51 4.20
N PRO A 616 5.10 22.29 4.30
CA PRO A 616 4.55 21.02 4.72
C PRO A 616 4.63 19.96 3.60
N ASN A 617 4.47 18.70 3.98
CA ASN A 617 4.04 17.66 3.04
C ASN A 617 2.66 18.01 2.45
N ASP A 618 2.34 17.48 1.27
CA ASP A 618 1.02 17.61 0.65
C ASP A 618 -0.03 16.63 1.23
N TRP A 619 0.38 15.83 2.21
CA TRP A 619 -0.44 14.89 2.97
C TRP A 619 -0.24 15.07 4.47
N THR A 620 -1.19 14.56 5.26
CA THR A 620 -1.15 14.59 6.73
C THR A 620 -1.06 13.16 7.26
N PRO A 621 -0.10 12.83 8.15
CA PRO A 621 0.03 11.48 8.68
C PRO A 621 -1.13 11.12 9.60
N LYS A 622 -1.56 9.85 9.56
CA LYS A 622 -2.55 9.32 10.52
C LYS A 622 -2.00 9.27 11.94
N ASP A 623 -0.74 8.87 12.09
CA ASP A 623 0.00 8.87 13.36
C ASP A 623 1.09 9.95 13.31
N PRO A 624 1.06 10.99 14.17
CA PRO A 624 2.10 12.01 14.21
C PRO A 624 3.52 11.46 14.38
N ARG A 625 3.69 10.29 15.03
CA ARG A 625 4.99 9.63 15.18
C ARG A 625 5.59 9.15 13.85
N LYS A 626 4.80 9.17 12.77
CA LYS A 626 5.30 8.99 11.40
C LYS A 626 6.25 10.11 10.98
N ILE A 627 6.21 11.28 11.61
CA ILE A 627 6.98 12.45 11.21
C ILE A 627 8.00 12.84 12.29
N TRP A 628 9.24 13.02 11.85
CA TRP A 628 10.33 13.60 12.63
C TRP A 628 10.77 14.94 12.03
N HIS A 629 10.92 15.97 12.86
CA HIS A 629 11.59 17.22 12.48
C HIS A 629 12.85 17.48 13.31
N ILE A 630 13.92 17.93 12.65
CA ILE A 630 15.13 18.49 13.27
C ILE A 630 15.13 20.00 13.07
N ILE A 631 15.28 20.75 14.17
CA ILE A 631 15.22 22.21 14.17
C ILE A 631 16.41 22.75 14.97
N TYR A 632 17.40 23.29 14.26
CA TYR A 632 18.62 23.88 14.85
C TYR A 632 18.48 25.40 15.01
N LYS A 633 19.40 26.07 15.74
CA LYS A 633 19.30 27.50 16.15
C LYS A 633 18.06 27.88 16.97
N VAL A 634 17.48 26.97 17.74
CA VAL A 634 16.30 27.32 18.56
C VAL A 634 16.75 27.99 19.86
N PRO A 635 16.38 29.25 20.14
CA PRO A 635 16.65 29.88 21.43
C PRO A 635 15.97 29.13 22.57
N GLN A 636 16.63 29.03 23.73
CA GLN A 636 16.13 28.23 24.85
C GLN A 636 14.71 28.62 25.32
N ASP A 637 14.38 29.92 25.29
CA ASP A 637 13.06 30.44 25.67
C ASP A 637 11.95 30.13 24.65
N GLN A 638 12.31 29.66 23.44
CA GLN A 638 11.38 29.31 22.38
C GLN A 638 11.09 27.81 22.28
N ILE A 639 11.79 26.97 23.05
CA ILE A 639 11.66 25.50 22.98
C ILE A 639 10.21 25.03 23.09
N ALA A 640 9.47 25.52 24.09
CA ALA A 640 8.07 25.12 24.30
C ALA A 640 7.15 25.58 23.13
N THR A 641 7.39 26.77 22.59
CA THR A 641 6.66 27.29 21.42
C THR A 641 6.93 26.44 20.19
N VAL A 642 8.20 26.07 19.95
CA VAL A 642 8.60 25.24 18.82
C VAL A 642 8.06 23.81 18.94
N ALA A 643 8.12 23.19 20.13
CA ALA A 643 7.55 21.87 20.37
C ALA A 643 6.03 21.85 20.10
N ALA A 644 5.29 22.85 20.59
CA ALA A 644 3.87 23.00 20.33
C ALA A 644 3.55 23.25 18.85
N LEU A 645 4.35 24.09 18.17
CA LEU A 645 4.22 24.33 16.74
C LEU A 645 4.46 23.04 15.95
N ALA A 646 5.46 22.25 16.33
CA ALA A 646 5.74 20.98 15.67
C ALA A 646 4.64 19.94 15.90
N SER A 647 4.05 19.91 17.11
CA SER A 647 2.87 19.09 17.38
C SER A 647 1.68 19.50 16.49
N SER A 648 1.44 20.80 16.30
CA SER A 648 0.41 21.30 15.38
C SER A 648 0.68 20.98 13.91
N ARG A 649 1.93 20.68 13.57
CA ARG A 649 2.38 20.21 12.25
C ARG A 649 2.48 18.69 12.15
N HIS A 650 1.90 17.98 13.12
CA HIS A 650 1.85 16.52 13.19
C HIS A 650 3.22 15.83 13.28
N ALA A 651 4.24 16.50 13.83
CA ALA A 651 5.52 15.87 14.14
C ALA A 651 5.53 15.27 15.54
N GLY A 652 5.63 13.95 15.60
CA GLY A 652 5.69 13.16 16.83
C GLY A 652 7.11 12.91 17.33
N LEU A 653 8.14 13.05 16.50
CA LEU A 653 9.54 12.99 16.91
C LEU A 653 10.20 14.34 16.63
N LEU A 654 11.03 14.83 17.55
CA LEU A 654 11.70 16.12 17.44
C LEU A 654 13.15 16.08 17.89
N GLU A 655 13.99 16.79 17.15
CA GLU A 655 15.26 17.29 17.63
C GLU A 655 15.20 18.82 17.67
N ILE A 656 15.49 19.41 18.82
CA ILE A 656 15.55 20.86 19.01
C ILE A 656 16.91 21.15 19.65
N THR A 657 17.71 21.97 18.99
CA THR A 657 19.08 22.31 19.43
C THR A 657 19.39 23.80 19.23
N ASP A 658 20.25 24.35 20.09
CA ASP A 658 20.81 25.69 19.96
C ASP A 658 22.04 25.76 19.05
N ASP A 659 22.53 24.61 18.58
CA ASP A 659 23.68 24.52 17.68
C ASP A 659 23.38 24.99 16.23
N ASP A 660 24.42 25.13 15.42
CA ASP A 660 24.40 25.62 14.05
C ASP A 660 25.21 24.73 13.08
N GLN A 661 25.04 24.99 11.79
CA GLN A 661 25.92 24.59 10.71
C GLN A 661 27.40 24.90 11.02
N PRO A 662 28.34 24.09 10.52
CA PRO A 662 28.13 23.05 9.51
C PRO A 662 27.64 21.70 10.05
N ASN A 663 27.57 21.50 11.36
CA ASN A 663 27.22 20.21 11.95
C ASN A 663 26.47 20.37 13.28
N PRO A 664 25.14 20.58 13.28
CA PRO A 664 24.38 20.77 14.50
C PRO A 664 24.18 19.49 15.34
N TYR A 665 24.85 18.40 14.97
CA TYR A 665 24.65 17.04 15.48
C TYR A 665 25.81 16.53 16.35
N ASP A 666 26.91 17.28 16.43
CA ASP A 666 28.13 16.87 17.13
C ASP A 666 28.21 17.32 18.59
N ASN A 667 27.23 18.09 19.08
CA ASN A 667 27.14 18.51 20.47
C ASN A 667 25.74 18.28 21.05
N LEU A 668 25.68 17.89 22.32
CA LEU A 668 24.44 17.93 23.09
C LEU A 668 24.28 19.30 23.75
N PRO A 669 23.13 19.98 23.64
CA PRO A 669 22.89 21.21 24.37
C PRO A 669 23.15 21.08 25.88
N ASN A 670 23.43 22.22 26.52
CA ASN A 670 23.69 22.25 27.95
C ASN A 670 22.49 21.73 28.78
N GLU A 671 22.70 21.46 30.07
CA GLU A 671 21.67 20.83 30.92
C GLU A 671 20.40 21.68 31.08
N ALA A 672 20.53 22.99 31.21
CA ALA A 672 19.36 23.86 31.34
C ALA A 672 18.49 23.82 30.06
N TYR A 673 19.13 23.77 28.90
CA TYR A 673 18.46 23.63 27.61
C TYR A 673 17.74 22.29 27.49
N MET A 674 18.44 21.19 27.75
CA MET A 674 17.88 19.84 27.64
C MET A 674 16.72 19.63 28.62
N GLN A 675 16.80 20.15 29.85
CA GLN A 675 15.70 20.08 30.80
C GLN A 675 14.47 20.89 30.34
N ALA A 676 14.67 22.04 29.70
CA ALA A 676 13.57 22.80 29.10
C ALA A 676 12.91 22.01 27.96
N LEU A 677 13.70 21.32 27.12
CA LEU A 677 13.18 20.44 26.06
C LEU A 677 12.43 19.23 26.63
N VAL A 678 13.05 18.46 27.52
CA VAL A 678 12.43 17.31 28.18
C VAL A 678 11.14 17.70 28.91
N GLY A 679 11.10 18.89 29.52
CA GLY A 679 9.91 19.44 30.18
C GLY A 679 8.79 19.87 29.24
N ALA A 680 9.12 20.30 28.01
CA ALA A 680 8.14 20.70 26.98
C ALA A 680 7.49 19.52 26.27
N ILE A 681 8.14 18.35 26.28
CA ILE A 681 7.72 17.18 25.52
C ILE A 681 6.88 16.25 26.41
N PRO A 682 5.67 15.81 26.00
CA PRO A 682 4.82 14.95 26.82
C PRO A 682 5.39 13.53 27.01
N GLY A 683 6.16 13.03 26.06
CA GLY A 683 6.75 11.68 26.06
C GLY A 683 5.83 10.64 25.42
N GLY A 684 6.42 9.60 24.86
CA GLY A 684 5.76 8.56 24.10
C GLY A 684 6.66 7.36 23.81
N THR A 685 6.21 6.49 22.92
CA THR A 685 7.05 5.40 22.39
C THR A 685 7.09 5.41 20.86
N PRO A 686 8.23 5.02 20.24
CA PRO A 686 8.34 4.97 18.79
C PRO A 686 7.33 3.99 18.16
N PRO A 687 6.81 4.27 16.95
CA PRO A 687 5.79 3.46 16.30
C PRO A 687 6.45 2.32 15.51
N ILE A 688 6.91 1.27 16.20
CA ILE A 688 7.54 0.12 15.55
C ILE A 688 6.45 -0.80 15.03
N HIS A 689 6.33 -0.91 13.71
CA HIS A 689 5.37 -1.82 13.08
C HIS A 689 6.09 -3.08 12.60
N ASP A 690 5.51 -4.25 12.86
CA ASP A 690 5.99 -5.48 12.25
C ASP A 690 5.58 -5.55 10.77
N VAL A 691 6.33 -6.30 9.97
CA VAL A 691 5.98 -6.56 8.57
C VAL A 691 4.68 -7.37 8.55
N ALA A 692 3.74 -6.97 7.70
CA ALA A 692 2.58 -7.80 7.37
C ALA A 692 3.06 -9.17 6.84
N LYS A 693 2.69 -10.26 7.52
CA LYS A 693 3.02 -11.61 7.06
C LYS A 693 2.29 -11.89 5.76
N ALA A 694 3.03 -12.28 4.72
CA ALA A 694 2.40 -12.75 3.50
C ALA A 694 1.70 -14.09 3.80
N THR A 695 0.41 -14.16 3.50
CA THR A 695 -0.48 -15.27 3.90
C THR A 695 -0.73 -16.29 2.79
N SER A 696 -0.25 -16.04 1.57
CA SER A 696 -0.29 -16.99 0.47
C SER A 696 1.10 -17.60 0.22
N SER A 697 1.16 -18.79 -0.37
CA SER A 697 2.42 -19.35 -0.87
C SER A 697 2.28 -19.64 -2.35
N TYR A 698 3.09 -18.97 -3.18
CA TYR A 698 3.15 -19.26 -4.60
C TYR A 698 4.62 -19.37 -5.01
N VAL A 699 4.90 -20.26 -5.96
CA VAL A 699 6.26 -20.52 -6.45
C VAL A 699 6.41 -19.90 -7.84
N ALA A 700 7.11 -18.77 -7.93
CA ALA A 700 7.61 -18.29 -9.22
C ALA A 700 8.74 -19.20 -9.72
N GLY A 701 8.96 -19.25 -11.04
CA GLY A 701 10.07 -20.03 -11.63
C GLY A 701 11.45 -19.61 -11.11
N LEU A 702 12.51 -20.32 -11.53
CA LEU A 702 13.88 -19.95 -11.20
C LEU A 702 14.51 -19.11 -12.32
N PRO A 703 15.35 -18.11 -12.00
CA PRO A 703 16.19 -17.48 -13.00
C PRO A 703 17.19 -18.54 -13.52
N SER A 704 17.05 -18.93 -14.78
CA SER A 704 17.82 -20.04 -15.37
C SER A 704 19.16 -19.60 -15.97
N ASP A 705 19.37 -18.30 -16.10
CA ASP A 705 20.46 -17.65 -16.83
C ASP A 705 21.34 -16.76 -15.95
N VAL A 706 21.33 -16.99 -14.63
CA VAL A 706 22.21 -16.26 -13.70
C VAL A 706 23.66 -16.31 -14.20
N ALA A 707 24.28 -15.15 -14.30
CA ALA A 707 25.64 -14.98 -14.80
C ALA A 707 26.40 -13.94 -13.99
N VAL A 708 27.73 -14.09 -13.95
CA VAL A 708 28.63 -13.08 -13.41
C VAL A 708 28.93 -12.09 -14.51
N SER A 709 28.51 -10.85 -14.32
CA SER A 709 28.81 -9.75 -15.24
C SER A 709 30.15 -9.10 -14.95
N SER A 710 30.56 -9.06 -13.68
CA SER A 710 31.89 -8.62 -13.26
C SER A 710 32.32 -9.25 -11.93
N SER A 711 33.63 -9.36 -11.73
CA SER A 711 34.25 -9.70 -10.45
C SER A 711 35.47 -8.81 -10.25
N ASP A 712 35.61 -8.29 -9.04
CA ASP A 712 36.69 -7.38 -8.66
C ASP A 712 37.34 -7.72 -7.31
N TYR A 713 38.15 -6.83 -6.75
CA TYR A 713 38.89 -7.09 -5.50
C TYR A 713 37.98 -7.47 -4.33
N THR A 714 36.86 -6.78 -4.14
CA THR A 714 35.97 -6.99 -2.98
C THR A 714 34.49 -7.13 -3.36
N SER A 715 34.21 -7.37 -4.65
CA SER A 715 32.82 -7.40 -5.13
C SER A 715 32.61 -8.29 -6.34
N VAL A 716 31.41 -8.85 -6.45
CA VAL A 716 30.93 -9.62 -7.60
C VAL A 716 29.57 -9.07 -8.03
N THR A 717 29.41 -8.83 -9.33
CA THR A 717 28.12 -8.43 -9.90
C THR A 717 27.46 -9.59 -10.63
N LEU A 718 26.24 -9.92 -10.23
CA LEU A 718 25.39 -10.95 -10.81
C LEU A 718 24.27 -10.31 -11.64
N THR A 719 23.89 -10.95 -12.74
CA THR A 719 22.76 -10.56 -13.59
C THR A 719 21.94 -11.79 -13.99
N TRP A 720 20.63 -11.61 -14.16
CA TRP A 720 19.71 -12.66 -14.59
C TRP A 720 18.53 -12.06 -15.37
N SER A 721 17.74 -12.92 -16.03
CA SER A 721 16.49 -12.52 -16.66
C SER A 721 15.33 -12.47 -15.68
N SER A 722 14.36 -11.58 -15.94
CA SER A 722 13.14 -11.48 -15.15
C SER A 722 12.31 -12.78 -15.22
N VAL A 723 11.83 -13.24 -14.08
CA VAL A 723 10.90 -14.36 -13.95
C VAL A 723 9.48 -13.82 -13.79
N ALA A 724 8.55 -14.30 -14.60
CA ALA A 724 7.14 -13.93 -14.51
C ALA A 724 6.57 -14.23 -13.11
N ASN A 725 5.80 -13.28 -12.58
CA ASN A 725 5.19 -13.32 -11.24
C ASN A 725 6.18 -13.37 -10.07
N ALA A 726 7.49 -13.17 -10.23
CA ALA A 726 8.40 -13.13 -9.07
C ALA A 726 8.03 -11.98 -8.11
N LEU A 727 8.06 -12.24 -6.79
CA LEU A 727 7.96 -11.18 -5.75
C LEU A 727 9.26 -10.38 -5.60
N GLY A 728 10.36 -10.96 -6.04
CA GLY A 728 11.71 -10.47 -5.85
C GLY A 728 12.73 -11.57 -6.08
N TYR A 729 14.00 -11.25 -5.86
CA TYR A 729 15.12 -12.15 -6.01
C TYR A 729 16.01 -12.13 -4.78
N ALA A 730 16.24 -13.30 -4.21
CA ALA A 730 17.15 -13.51 -3.09
C ALA A 730 18.50 -14.01 -3.61
N VAL A 731 19.58 -13.34 -3.24
CA VAL A 731 20.95 -13.73 -3.57
C VAL A 731 21.56 -14.45 -2.37
N TYR A 732 22.07 -15.65 -2.60
CA TYR A 732 22.74 -16.46 -1.59
C TYR A 732 24.23 -16.53 -1.90
N LYS A 733 25.07 -16.31 -0.88
CA LYS A 733 26.52 -16.53 -0.90
C LYS A 733 26.82 -17.68 0.05
N ASP A 734 27.45 -18.74 -0.45
CA ASP A 734 27.81 -19.93 0.34
C ASP A 734 26.62 -20.52 1.13
N GLY A 735 25.44 -20.46 0.51
CA GLY A 735 24.18 -20.94 1.07
C GLY A 735 23.48 -19.98 2.05
N ALA A 736 24.09 -18.84 2.39
CA ALA A 736 23.50 -17.81 3.26
C ALA A 736 22.87 -16.68 2.44
N LEU A 737 21.68 -16.23 2.83
CA LEU A 737 21.02 -15.06 2.23
C LEU A 737 21.84 -13.79 2.51
N VAL A 738 22.29 -13.11 1.46
CA VAL A 738 23.09 -11.88 1.57
C VAL A 738 22.41 -10.65 0.98
N LEU A 739 21.43 -10.82 0.08
CA LEU A 739 20.63 -9.72 -0.48
C LEU A 739 19.22 -10.23 -0.84
N GLU A 740 18.23 -9.36 -0.80
CA GLU A 740 16.88 -9.60 -1.30
C GLU A 740 16.41 -8.38 -2.10
N LEU A 741 16.09 -8.51 -3.38
CA LEU A 741 15.80 -7.39 -4.28
C LEU A 741 14.37 -7.45 -4.82
N PRO A 742 13.69 -6.31 -5.05
CA PRO A 742 12.38 -6.30 -5.68
C PRO A 742 12.42 -6.87 -7.10
N ALA A 743 11.28 -7.38 -7.57
CA ALA A 743 11.18 -8.10 -8.85
C ALA A 743 11.56 -7.26 -10.09
N SER A 744 11.54 -5.93 -9.96
CA SER A 744 11.98 -4.98 -10.98
C SER A 744 13.50 -4.94 -11.17
N LEU A 745 14.28 -5.47 -10.23
CA LEU A 745 15.74 -5.45 -10.26
C LEU A 745 16.29 -6.84 -10.56
N THR A 746 16.95 -7.00 -11.71
CA THR A 746 17.50 -8.29 -12.18
C THR A 746 19.04 -8.32 -12.20
N ARG A 747 19.63 -7.55 -11.29
CA ARG A 747 21.08 -7.39 -11.09
C ARG A 747 21.35 -7.17 -9.61
N ALA A 748 22.48 -7.65 -9.12
CA ALA A 748 22.97 -7.39 -7.77
C ALA A 748 24.49 -7.26 -7.74
N THR A 749 25.01 -6.36 -6.91
CA THR A 749 26.45 -6.29 -6.62
C THR A 749 26.68 -6.69 -5.17
N VAL A 750 27.19 -7.90 -4.96
CA VAL A 750 27.61 -8.37 -3.63
C VAL A 750 29.00 -7.83 -3.37
N GLY A 751 29.13 -6.93 -2.39
CA GLY A 751 30.38 -6.31 -1.94
C GLY A 751 30.90 -6.92 -0.63
N MET A 752 31.82 -6.20 0.01
CA MET A 752 32.48 -6.61 1.27
C MET A 752 33.08 -8.02 1.25
N LEU A 753 33.50 -8.49 0.07
CA LEU A 753 34.16 -9.78 -0.10
C LEU A 753 35.66 -9.64 0.19
N ASP A 754 36.27 -10.70 0.70
CA ASP A 754 37.72 -10.74 0.91
C ASP A 754 38.47 -10.80 -0.44
N PRO A 755 39.51 -9.97 -0.64
CA PRO A 755 40.36 -10.04 -1.83
C PRO A 755 41.11 -11.36 -1.99
N GLY A 756 41.23 -11.82 -3.23
CA GLY A 756 41.93 -13.06 -3.58
C GLY A 756 41.24 -14.35 -3.14
N SER A 757 39.94 -14.27 -2.82
CA SER A 757 39.11 -15.43 -2.49
C SER A 757 38.82 -16.25 -3.75
N SER A 758 38.88 -17.58 -3.65
CA SER A 758 38.48 -18.51 -4.70
C SER A 758 37.23 -19.30 -4.32
N ASP A 759 36.57 -19.88 -5.33
CA ASP A 759 35.45 -20.82 -5.14
C ASP A 759 34.27 -20.28 -4.31
N ILE A 760 34.03 -18.97 -4.32
CA ILE A 760 32.85 -18.37 -3.69
C ILE A 760 31.62 -18.80 -4.47
N SER A 761 30.65 -19.40 -3.78
CA SER A 761 29.44 -19.90 -4.42
C SER A 761 28.29 -18.90 -4.33
N PHE A 762 27.65 -18.64 -5.46
CA PHE A 762 26.47 -17.78 -5.57
C PHE A 762 25.28 -18.51 -6.17
N GLU A 763 24.09 -18.23 -5.63
CA GLU A 763 22.80 -18.66 -6.16
C GLU A 763 21.81 -17.48 -6.13
N VAL A 764 20.91 -17.42 -7.10
CA VAL A 764 19.82 -16.43 -7.12
C VAL A 764 18.50 -17.19 -7.18
N ARG A 765 17.62 -16.94 -6.22
CA ARG A 765 16.32 -17.60 -6.12
C ARG A 765 15.21 -16.55 -6.19
N THR A 766 14.04 -16.92 -6.67
CA THR A 766 12.87 -16.06 -6.51
C THR A 766 12.44 -16.03 -5.04
N VAL A 767 11.91 -14.88 -4.59
CA VAL A 767 11.37 -14.74 -3.24
C VAL A 767 9.97 -15.35 -3.16
N PHE A 768 9.72 -16.15 -2.13
CA PHE A 768 8.41 -16.76 -1.84
C PHE A 768 7.74 -16.02 -0.68
N ALA A 769 6.43 -15.96 -0.71
CA ALA A 769 5.65 -15.36 0.37
C ALA A 769 5.77 -16.12 1.72
N SER A 770 6.15 -17.40 1.73
CA SER A 770 6.35 -18.19 2.96
C SER A 770 7.80 -18.20 3.52
N GLY A 771 8.73 -17.41 2.94
CA GLY A 771 10.11 -17.29 3.44
C GLY A 771 11.02 -18.52 3.27
N SER A 772 10.49 -19.65 2.83
CA SER A 772 11.28 -20.85 2.53
C SER A 772 11.62 -20.91 1.03
N GLY A 773 12.85 -20.56 0.69
CA GLY A 773 13.42 -20.62 -0.66
C GLY A 773 13.18 -21.95 -1.38
N GLY A 774 12.17 -22.01 -2.25
CA GLY A 774 12.04 -22.97 -3.34
C GLY A 774 13.20 -22.91 -4.33
N GLY A 775 13.66 -24.10 -4.72
CA GLY A 775 14.58 -24.39 -5.83
C GLY A 775 15.91 -23.61 -5.89
N SER A 776 17.04 -24.30 -5.82
CA SER A 776 18.33 -23.68 -6.19
C SER A 776 18.39 -23.40 -7.70
N SER A 777 18.77 -22.18 -8.09
CA SER A 777 19.30 -21.94 -9.43
C SER A 777 20.60 -22.69 -9.62
N ARG A 778 21.17 -22.65 -10.83
CA ARG A 778 22.57 -23.02 -11.04
C ARG A 778 23.45 -22.28 -10.02
N THR A 779 24.25 -23.03 -9.27
CA THR A 779 25.33 -22.48 -8.44
C THR A 779 26.45 -21.98 -9.34
N ILE A 780 26.96 -20.78 -9.08
CA ILE A 780 28.07 -20.18 -9.81
C ILE A 780 29.25 -20.03 -8.86
N LEU A 781 30.43 -20.51 -9.27
CA LEU A 781 31.67 -20.30 -8.54
C LEU A 781 32.40 -19.10 -9.10
N VAL A 782 32.85 -18.21 -8.21
CA VAL A 782 33.52 -16.95 -8.56
C VAL A 782 34.76 -16.77 -7.72
N SER A 783 35.73 -16.03 -8.24
CA SER A 783 36.93 -15.61 -7.50
C SER A 783 37.07 -14.10 -7.56
N THR A 784 37.52 -13.48 -6.46
CA THR A 784 37.85 -12.06 -6.39
C THR A 784 39.31 -11.83 -6.80
N LYS A 785 39.65 -10.60 -7.21
CA LYS A 785 41.04 -10.26 -7.55
C LYS A 785 41.89 -10.20 -6.29
N SER A 786 43.12 -10.70 -6.36
CA SER A 786 44.11 -10.52 -5.29
C SER A 786 44.67 -9.10 -5.30
N LEU A 787 44.87 -8.52 -4.12
CA LEU A 787 45.55 -7.23 -3.98
C LEU A 787 47.02 -7.32 -4.42
N PRO A 788 47.62 -6.21 -4.92
CA PRO A 788 49.05 -6.11 -5.12
C PRO A 788 49.82 -6.16 -3.79
N ALA A 789 51.14 -6.36 -3.85
CA ALA A 789 51.99 -6.45 -2.67
C ALA A 789 51.95 -5.20 -1.77
N ASP A 790 51.73 -4.02 -2.36
CA ASP A 790 51.63 -2.74 -1.65
C ASP A 790 50.32 -2.61 -0.83
N GLY A 791 49.36 -3.49 -1.10
CA GLY A 791 48.09 -3.60 -0.43
C GLY A 791 46.95 -2.86 -1.15
N PRO A 792 45.93 -2.38 -0.40
CA PRO A 792 44.71 -1.82 -0.98
C PRO A 792 44.85 -0.38 -1.50
N ILE A 793 45.95 0.30 -1.20
CA ILE A 793 46.30 1.62 -1.75
C ILE A 793 47.67 1.49 -2.41
N ALA A 794 47.74 1.78 -3.71
CA ALA A 794 48.92 1.56 -4.53
C ALA A 794 49.11 2.72 -5.54
N ASN A 795 50.21 2.67 -6.31
CA ASN A 795 50.51 3.64 -7.37
C ASN A 795 50.44 5.11 -6.89
N VAL A 796 50.93 5.34 -5.66
CA VAL A 796 50.92 6.66 -5.05
C VAL A 796 51.98 7.56 -5.67
N GLY A 797 51.64 8.83 -5.89
CA GLY A 797 52.59 9.80 -6.41
C GLY A 797 52.02 11.21 -6.50
N TYR A 798 52.89 12.18 -6.74
CA TYR A 798 52.49 13.56 -6.97
C TYR A 798 53.27 14.21 -8.11
N THR A 799 52.69 15.27 -8.66
CA THR A 799 53.36 16.19 -9.60
C THR A 799 53.05 17.61 -9.18
N GLN A 800 54.04 18.50 -9.25
CA GLN A 800 53.88 19.89 -8.86
C GLN A 800 54.01 20.81 -10.08
N ASN A 801 52.99 21.65 -10.30
CA ASN A 801 52.91 22.62 -11.38
C ASN A 801 52.68 24.01 -10.79
N GLY A 802 53.76 24.73 -10.51
CA GLY A 802 53.70 26.02 -9.79
C GLY A 802 53.16 25.83 -8.36
N ASP A 803 52.11 26.59 -8.04
CA ASP A 803 51.45 26.58 -6.72
C ASP A 803 50.35 25.50 -6.59
N THR A 804 50.17 24.63 -7.59
CA THR A 804 49.22 23.52 -7.51
C THR A 804 49.96 22.19 -7.52
N VAL A 805 49.65 21.33 -6.54
CA VAL A 805 50.17 19.96 -6.46
C VAL A 805 49.05 18.99 -6.79
N VAL A 806 49.32 18.06 -7.71
CA VAL A 806 48.39 17.01 -8.10
C VAL A 806 48.89 15.69 -7.51
N TYR A 807 48.15 15.17 -6.53
CA TYR A 807 48.40 13.85 -5.94
C TYR A 807 47.52 12.79 -6.60
N LYS A 808 48.02 11.57 -6.70
CA LYS A 808 47.29 10.41 -7.21
C LYS A 808 47.55 9.17 -6.37
N ALA A 809 46.53 8.33 -6.27
CA ALA A 809 46.64 6.97 -5.75
C ALA A 809 45.56 6.08 -6.34
N ASP A 810 45.87 4.80 -6.52
CA ASP A 810 44.87 3.78 -6.80
C ASP A 810 44.38 3.20 -5.47
N VAL A 811 43.08 3.32 -5.21
CA VAL A 811 42.42 2.78 -4.01
C VAL A 811 41.53 1.63 -4.46
N LEU A 812 41.97 0.40 -4.19
CA LEU A 812 41.47 -0.84 -4.79
C LEU A 812 40.30 -1.49 -4.04
N VAL A 813 40.01 -0.99 -2.84
CA VAL A 813 38.90 -1.46 -1.98
C VAL A 813 38.10 -0.25 -1.50
N PRO A 814 36.79 -0.39 -1.22
CA PRO A 814 35.98 0.72 -0.75
C PRO A 814 36.36 1.12 0.69
N TYR A 815 36.44 2.44 0.92
CA TYR A 815 36.55 3.01 2.26
C TYR A 815 35.41 3.99 2.53
N ALA A 816 35.12 4.27 3.80
CA ALA A 816 34.22 5.38 4.16
C ALA A 816 34.89 6.73 3.86
N PHE A 817 36.19 6.82 4.15
CA PHE A 817 37.01 8.00 3.93
C PHE A 817 38.29 7.63 3.19
N VAL A 818 38.61 8.41 2.15
CA VAL A 818 39.93 8.45 1.53
C VAL A 818 40.48 9.86 1.73
N ARG A 819 41.48 10.00 2.60
CA ARG A 819 42.06 11.30 2.99
C ARG A 819 43.46 11.43 2.44
N LEU A 820 43.78 12.65 2.02
CA LEU A 820 45.15 13.08 1.76
C LEU A 820 45.57 14.02 2.90
N PHE A 821 46.55 13.60 3.68
CA PHE A 821 47.21 14.45 4.66
C PHE A 821 48.52 14.98 4.10
N ILE A 822 48.86 16.23 4.41
CA ILE A 822 50.06 16.90 3.90
C ILE A 822 50.80 17.55 5.06
N GLY A 823 52.08 17.24 5.19
CA GLY A 823 53.00 17.80 6.15
C GLY A 823 53.67 19.08 5.68
N ILE A 824 54.44 19.64 6.59
CA ILE A 824 55.34 20.77 6.35
C ILE A 824 56.78 20.33 6.59
N LYS A 825 57.73 21.23 6.35
CA LYS A 825 59.09 21.05 6.86
C LYS A 825 59.10 21.18 8.38
N GLN A 826 58.94 20.06 9.08
CA GLN A 826 58.94 20.01 10.54
C GLN A 826 60.30 20.49 11.12
N PRO A 827 60.30 21.12 12.31
CA PRO A 827 61.52 21.42 13.06
C PRO A 827 62.18 20.14 13.61
N ASP A 828 63.24 20.26 14.40
CA ASP A 828 63.96 19.09 14.97
C ASP A 828 63.03 18.14 15.76
N PRO A 829 63.30 16.83 15.81
CA PRO A 829 62.55 15.87 16.63
C PRO A 829 62.35 16.32 18.08
N GLY A 830 61.12 16.18 18.60
CA GLY A 830 60.68 16.57 19.94
C GLY A 830 59.91 17.89 20.00
N ILE A 831 60.01 18.73 18.96
CA ILE A 831 59.31 20.02 18.87
C ILE A 831 58.37 20.13 17.65
N GLY A 832 58.20 19.04 16.89
CA GLY A 832 57.27 18.97 15.77
C GLY A 832 55.83 19.27 16.21
N ARG A 833 55.06 19.92 15.34
CA ARG A 833 53.66 20.32 15.62
C ARG A 833 52.76 19.94 14.45
N GLY A 834 51.60 19.40 14.77
CA GLY A 834 50.64 18.92 13.78
C GLY A 834 49.86 17.72 14.29
N TRP A 835 49.10 17.09 13.41
CA TRP A 835 48.43 15.84 13.68
C TRP A 835 49.42 14.68 13.50
N PRO A 836 49.69 13.86 14.53
CA PRO A 836 50.54 12.69 14.40
C PRO A 836 49.78 11.51 13.79
N ILE A 837 50.33 10.91 12.73
CA ILE A 837 49.84 9.64 12.19
C ILE A 837 50.88 8.57 12.49
N GLN A 838 50.52 7.67 13.41
CA GLN A 838 51.42 6.61 13.86
C GLN A 838 51.56 5.51 12.80
N VAL A 839 52.80 5.06 12.60
CA VAL A 839 53.12 3.85 11.83
C VAL A 839 52.75 2.63 12.68
N PRO A 840 51.97 1.67 12.15
CA PRO A 840 51.62 0.47 12.91
C PRO A 840 52.86 -0.31 13.36
N GLY A 841 52.91 -0.63 14.66
CA GLY A 841 53.98 -1.42 15.26
C GLY A 841 55.20 -0.58 15.69
N VAL A 842 56.33 -1.26 15.81
CA VAL A 842 57.63 -0.70 16.18
C VAL A 842 58.70 -1.24 15.25
N ASP A 843 59.79 -0.51 15.09
CA ASP A 843 60.95 -1.01 14.36
C ASP A 843 61.68 -2.14 15.11
N ALA A 844 62.77 -2.65 14.52
CA ALA A 844 63.56 -3.73 15.10
C ALA A 844 64.19 -3.38 16.47
N GLN A 845 64.20 -2.09 16.84
CA GLN A 845 64.72 -1.57 18.10
C GLN A 845 63.61 -1.31 19.12
N GLY A 846 62.34 -1.53 18.76
CA GLY A 846 61.19 -1.29 19.63
C GLY A 846 60.70 0.16 19.58
N VAL A 847 61.14 0.97 18.62
CA VAL A 847 60.76 2.38 18.50
C VAL A 847 59.53 2.54 17.63
N ALA A 848 58.54 3.30 18.13
CA ALA A 848 57.36 3.69 17.37
C ALA A 848 57.66 4.93 16.51
N HIS A 849 57.29 4.86 15.23
CA HIS A 849 57.46 5.96 14.29
C HIS A 849 56.12 6.62 13.97
N HIS A 850 56.16 7.88 13.58
CA HIS A 850 54.98 8.63 13.12
C HIS A 850 55.37 9.67 12.07
N GLU A 851 54.41 10.08 11.24
CA GLU A 851 54.53 11.26 10.38
C GLU A 851 53.66 12.38 10.97
N ILE A 852 54.15 13.62 10.99
CA ILE A 852 53.41 14.77 11.51
C ILE A 852 52.88 15.58 10.32
N VAL A 853 51.56 15.64 10.20
CA VAL A 853 50.86 16.32 9.10
C VAL A 853 50.14 17.58 9.60
N ASN A 854 49.95 18.56 8.72
CA ASN A 854 49.44 19.88 9.09
C ASN A 854 48.24 20.33 8.25
N TYR A 855 48.00 19.65 7.14
CA TYR A 855 46.88 19.89 6.26
C TYR A 855 46.17 18.58 5.94
N MET A 856 44.87 18.67 5.65
CA MET A 856 44.03 17.53 5.27
C MET A 856 43.15 17.94 4.09
N VAL A 857 43.06 17.07 3.09
CA VAL A 857 42.03 17.11 2.06
C VAL A 857 41.10 15.94 2.28
N GLU A 858 39.80 16.22 2.39
CA GLU A 858 38.75 15.24 2.61
C GLU A 858 37.51 15.55 1.75
N GLY A 859 36.86 14.50 1.27
CA GLY A 859 35.53 14.56 0.65
C GLY A 859 35.42 13.65 -0.57
N ASN A 860 34.73 14.12 -1.60
CA ASN A 860 34.59 13.49 -2.92
C ASN A 860 34.58 14.54 -4.06
N ASP A 861 34.21 14.11 -5.27
CA ASP A 861 34.16 14.91 -6.50
C ASP A 861 33.18 16.10 -6.43
N PHE A 862 32.21 16.07 -5.52
CA PHE A 862 31.23 17.13 -5.32
C PHE A 862 31.63 18.09 -4.19
N TYR A 863 32.11 17.55 -3.08
CA TYR A 863 32.56 18.31 -1.92
C TYR A 863 34.01 17.97 -1.60
N SER A 864 34.90 18.96 -1.59
CA SER A 864 36.31 18.72 -1.31
C SER A 864 36.89 19.81 -0.41
N GLY A 865 36.87 19.57 0.89
CA GLY A 865 37.37 20.52 1.88
C GLY A 865 38.89 20.46 1.98
N PHE A 866 39.53 21.63 2.05
CA PHE A 866 40.94 21.76 2.38
C PHE A 866 41.09 22.39 3.76
N TYR A 867 41.77 21.68 4.65
CA TYR A 867 41.83 22.01 6.06
C TYR A 867 43.26 22.20 6.55
N LYS A 868 43.42 23.09 7.54
CA LYS A 868 44.64 23.24 8.33
C LYS A 868 44.41 22.74 9.74
N TYR A 869 45.36 22.00 10.28
CA TYR A 869 45.36 21.56 11.67
C TYR A 869 45.46 22.76 12.61
N THR A 870 44.58 22.82 13.60
CA THR A 870 44.53 23.90 14.60
C THR A 870 44.65 23.41 16.04
N GLY A 871 44.81 22.10 16.24
CA GLY A 871 45.03 21.52 17.57
C GLY A 871 46.40 21.88 18.16
N ALA A 872 46.52 21.67 19.47
CA ALA A 872 47.69 22.09 20.25
C ALA A 872 48.80 21.03 20.34
N TRP A 873 48.67 19.89 19.67
CA TRP A 873 49.60 18.77 19.80
C TRP A 873 51.02 19.11 19.32
N TYR A 874 52.01 18.59 20.07
CA TYR A 874 53.42 18.64 19.73
C TYR A 874 54.14 17.38 20.20
N GLU A 875 55.25 17.02 19.57
CA GLU A 875 55.89 15.68 19.63
C GLU A 875 56.31 15.18 21.03
N THR A 876 56.52 16.08 22.00
CA THR A 876 56.86 15.75 23.40
C THR A 876 55.66 15.74 24.35
N THR A 877 54.46 16.06 23.88
CA THR A 877 53.27 16.05 24.72
C THR A 877 52.82 14.62 25.03
N THR A 878 52.38 14.38 26.26
CA THR A 878 51.76 13.12 26.68
C THR A 878 50.25 13.12 26.45
N ALA A 879 49.68 14.25 26.05
CA ALA A 879 48.28 14.37 25.70
C ALA A 879 48.02 13.77 24.30
N ASN A 880 46.84 13.21 24.10
CA ASN A 880 46.40 12.82 22.77
C ASN A 880 46.24 14.06 21.89
N ALA A 881 46.44 13.91 20.58
CA ALA A 881 46.17 14.98 19.66
C ALA A 881 44.66 15.24 19.56
N ASP A 882 44.26 16.50 19.66
CA ASP A 882 42.87 16.90 19.42
C ASP A 882 42.60 16.87 17.91
N TRP A 883 41.48 16.26 17.50
CA TRP A 883 41.03 16.28 16.11
C TRP A 883 40.42 17.66 15.78
N ALA A 884 41.30 18.65 15.60
CA ALA A 884 40.94 20.04 15.37
C ALA A 884 41.45 20.51 14.01
N TRP A 885 40.51 20.78 13.11
CA TRP A 885 40.77 21.17 11.73
C TRP A 885 39.93 22.39 11.36
N THR A 886 40.52 23.36 10.67
CA THR A 886 39.80 24.55 10.18
C THR A 886 39.90 24.63 8.67
N SER A 887 38.75 24.81 8.02
CA SER A 887 38.70 24.96 6.56
C SER A 887 39.47 26.22 6.13
N ILE A 888 40.34 26.05 5.15
CA ILE A 888 41.11 27.13 4.50
C ILE A 888 40.76 27.26 3.01
N GLY A 889 39.79 26.48 2.53
CA GLY A 889 39.32 26.53 1.14
C GLY A 889 38.91 25.16 0.62
N VAL A 890 39.03 25.00 -0.70
CA VAL A 890 38.65 23.80 -1.45
C VAL A 890 39.88 23.27 -2.19
N ALA A 891 40.06 21.94 -2.22
CA ALA A 891 41.13 21.27 -2.96
C ALA A 891 40.54 20.22 -3.90
N PRO A 892 40.09 20.60 -5.12
CA PRO A 892 39.27 19.74 -5.97
C PRO A 892 39.82 18.32 -6.14
N GLN A 893 38.98 17.32 -5.92
CA GLN A 893 39.32 15.92 -6.11
C GLN A 893 38.42 15.27 -7.16
N SER A 894 38.91 14.20 -7.77
CA SER A 894 38.14 13.39 -8.73
C SER A 894 38.50 11.92 -8.63
N GLN A 895 37.56 11.03 -8.91
CA GLN A 895 37.81 9.59 -9.03
C GLN A 895 37.54 9.07 -10.45
N SER A 896 38.48 8.32 -11.01
CA SER A 896 38.30 7.59 -12.28
C SER A 896 38.73 6.13 -12.11
N GLY A 897 37.77 5.22 -12.08
CA GLY A 897 38.01 3.83 -11.69
C GLY A 897 38.59 3.78 -10.27
N TYR A 898 39.80 3.20 -10.13
CA TYR A 898 40.51 3.14 -8.86
C TYR A 898 41.32 4.39 -8.54
N THR A 899 41.59 5.25 -9.53
CA THR A 899 42.52 6.34 -9.37
C THR A 899 41.82 7.56 -8.77
N TYR A 900 42.18 7.88 -7.54
CA TYR A 900 41.87 9.14 -6.88
C TYR A 900 42.89 10.19 -7.31
N THR A 901 42.43 11.41 -7.57
CA THR A 901 43.27 12.56 -7.90
C THR A 901 42.87 13.74 -7.02
N TRP A 902 43.84 14.35 -6.34
CA TRP A 902 43.63 15.58 -5.56
C TRP A 902 44.42 16.73 -6.17
N ASN A 903 43.77 17.85 -6.44
CA ASN A 903 44.37 19.08 -6.95
C ASN A 903 44.44 20.10 -5.82
N VAL A 904 45.60 20.18 -5.17
CA VAL A 904 45.76 20.93 -3.92
C VAL A 904 46.43 22.28 -4.20
N PRO A 905 45.78 23.41 -3.85
CA PRO A 905 46.41 24.72 -3.93
C PRO A 905 47.36 24.93 -2.75
N PHE A 906 48.65 25.12 -3.05
CA PHE A 906 49.70 25.41 -2.06
C PHE A 906 49.89 26.92 -1.83
N SER A 907 49.24 27.77 -2.63
CA SER A 907 49.34 29.22 -2.45
C SER A 907 48.89 29.63 -1.04
N GLY A 908 49.76 30.34 -0.31
CA GLY A 908 49.49 30.78 1.07
C GLY A 908 49.67 29.71 2.14
N THR A 909 50.19 28.52 1.81
CA THR A 909 50.53 27.46 2.78
C THR A 909 52.05 27.27 2.88
N ASP A 910 52.47 26.56 3.92
CA ASP A 910 53.84 26.08 4.14
C ASP A 910 53.97 24.56 3.88
N ALA A 911 52.98 23.98 3.19
CA ALA A 911 52.92 22.57 2.86
C ALA A 911 54.09 22.15 1.95
N VAL A 912 54.57 20.91 2.13
CA VAL A 912 55.65 20.33 1.33
C VAL A 912 55.12 19.14 0.54
N ALA A 913 55.26 19.18 -0.78
CA ALA A 913 54.61 18.22 -1.68
C ALA A 913 55.06 16.75 -1.47
N SER A 914 56.28 16.56 -0.98
CA SER A 914 56.82 15.23 -0.66
C SER A 914 56.45 14.73 0.74
N GLU A 915 55.88 15.58 1.60
CA GLU A 915 55.48 15.22 2.96
C GLU A 915 53.98 14.95 2.95
N TYR A 916 53.58 13.70 2.71
CA TYR A 916 52.15 13.37 2.65
C TYR A 916 51.86 11.93 3.04
N VAL A 917 50.63 11.72 3.51
CA VAL A 917 50.05 10.41 3.82
C VAL A 917 48.72 10.27 3.09
N ILE A 918 48.53 9.14 2.42
CA ILE A 918 47.21 8.76 1.90
C ILE A 918 46.61 7.73 2.84
N GLN A 919 45.41 8.00 3.34
CA GLN A 919 44.72 7.15 4.30
C GLN A 919 43.39 6.66 3.72
N GLY A 920 43.16 5.35 3.79
CA GLY A 920 41.83 4.74 3.70
C GLY A 920 41.34 4.32 5.08
N GLN A 921 40.11 4.70 5.45
CA GLN A 921 39.50 4.35 6.72
C GLN A 921 38.00 4.02 6.57
N GLY A 922 37.52 2.99 7.26
CA GLY A 922 36.13 2.56 7.25
C GLY A 922 35.83 1.47 6.22
N TYR A 923 34.94 0.52 6.54
CA TYR A 923 34.55 -0.64 5.70
C TYR A 923 35.68 -1.63 5.30
N ALA A 924 36.94 -1.24 5.45
CA ALA A 924 38.12 -2.07 5.36
C ALA A 924 39.15 -1.66 6.43
N PRO A 925 40.12 -2.54 6.78
CA PRO A 925 41.19 -2.20 7.71
C PRO A 925 41.89 -0.90 7.32
N ILE A 926 42.13 -0.04 8.31
CA ILE A 926 42.80 1.24 8.09
C ILE A 926 44.14 1.03 7.37
N LYS A 927 44.37 1.78 6.29
CA LYS A 927 45.62 1.75 5.52
C LYS A 927 46.16 3.15 5.37
N ASN A 928 47.35 3.37 5.92
CA ASN A 928 48.15 4.57 5.70
C ASN A 928 49.28 4.24 4.73
N VAL A 929 49.49 5.08 3.72
CA VAL A 929 50.67 5.06 2.85
C VAL A 929 51.48 6.32 3.12
N PHE A 930 52.57 6.15 3.84
CA PHE A 930 53.48 7.22 4.27
C PHE A 930 54.49 7.51 3.17
N MET A 931 54.58 8.76 2.75
CA MET A 931 55.53 9.21 1.72
C MET A 931 56.48 10.28 2.25
N GLY A 932 56.16 10.88 3.40
CA GLY A 932 56.97 11.89 4.05
C GLY A 932 58.02 11.32 5.00
N THR A 933 58.59 12.23 5.79
CA THR A 933 59.64 11.96 6.75
C THR A 933 59.06 11.35 8.02
N LEU A 934 59.38 10.07 8.27
CA LEU A 934 59.06 9.42 9.53
C LEU A 934 59.94 9.96 10.66
N ARG A 935 59.31 10.17 11.82
CA ARG A 935 59.91 10.73 13.03
C ARG A 935 59.68 9.81 14.21
N TRP A 936 60.55 9.93 15.20
CA TRP A 936 60.42 9.26 16.49
C TRP A 936 61.03 10.15 17.58
N PHE A 937 60.50 10.03 18.79
CA PHE A 937 61.03 10.69 19.96
C PHE A 937 60.94 9.75 21.17
N ASP A 938 62.06 9.51 21.84
CA ASP A 938 62.09 8.69 23.06
C ASP A 938 61.33 9.43 24.18
N THR A 939 60.22 8.85 24.61
CA THR A 939 59.68 9.14 25.95
C THR A 939 60.48 8.30 26.93
N ILE A 940 61.41 8.95 27.66
CA ILE A 940 62.07 8.35 28.84
C ILE A 940 61.03 8.13 29.93
#